data_AF-A0A661BJH7-F1
#
_entry.id   AF-A0A661BJH7-F1
#
_cell.length_a   1.000
_cell.length_b   1.000
_cell.length_c   1.000
_cell.angle_alpha   90.00
_cell.angle_beta   90.00
_cell.angle_gamma   90.00
#
_symmetry.space_group_name_H-M   'P 1'
#
loop_
_entity.id
_entity.type
_entity.pdbx_description
1 polymer ?
#
loop_
_entity_poly.entity_id
_entity_poly.type
_entity_poly.pdbx_seq_one_letter_code
_entity_poly.pdbx_strand_id
1 'polypeptide(L)'
;MNYVPKNIFIKIIWILSISTGIAYGWSFGDVVINELMWMGSSRSPYDEYLELRNMTSVSINFSSTRWSIYRNNELLVIIDTGVLPGDGYFLISRLDTTESVLAVLPDMISPALILNNSDVQYKLYAGPDSTHTLIDIADDSWGTPLAGNYWGIGGGIHWSMERNEPPGDGTLAASWHDACLSVNFDPGSSERGTPKLPNRKNTPPQWSGVIPPTLATDSDDLIFTAVACQDTDNIPDSMQVKGIWWKLGESPPIYSAVHYGIASGTDVDVVLPNSFTQPGQYYEWKLSLDDGQDTLYRSGTLFVHFDTRDILIDEICWGGSSQSISDEWIELLNTRSDTIYLEQTPIFIWRNMLSGELQLDITLDSGIIPPDGRFLIKRLSADDYRTAVSISPQWVKSDFTLYDGIVRVAITDRPDTNYFIDIAGNGSYPASGENNCADSLWASMYRVSPASDGSSPSSWKTSTVTINFKPGMLDRGTPGAETIQNHPPILATPDTFDLFYPDTGTRDTVFIFNVIYSDSDSSAPDSVVLLLDMDYDGIWSPSEIFPLSIDSSGIDYFSGTPLYTEISGLTPSRTGGKFTYRVSDGQTITPFPVPAKSGPVVYPTAGMQLSHDVWITDTLHWFQDKYTISSPIQIRNVSDLPAIFKLRIFEEDTFEYDCCYPYCEGGWISTCDSSELDCNKYMLSAIFLPEGTIPVPALFNEYGNEDCLTPINFRTARADTFGVSGNCIAENLGQGHLANLWFIIYLPRISYGVNMNRAHKITVQIKCVVILP
;
A
#
# COMPACT_ATOMS: atom_id res chain seq x y z
N MET A 1 60.65 29.78 99.35
CA MET A 1 59.64 30.86 99.25
C MET A 1 58.36 30.20 98.74
N ASN A 2 57.20 30.16 99.39
CA ASN A 2 56.69 30.78 100.61
C ASN A 2 55.64 29.84 101.27
N TYR A 3 55.68 29.78 102.61
CA TYR A 3 54.61 29.63 103.63
C TYR A 3 53.24 29.01 103.24
N VAL A 4 52.77 27.85 103.77
CA VAL A 4 52.32 27.46 105.16
C VAL A 4 50.91 28.03 105.50
N PRO A 5 49.94 27.38 106.24
CA PRO A 5 50.01 26.26 107.22
C PRO A 5 48.94 25.13 107.14
N LYS A 6 49.27 23.90 107.59
CA LYS A 6 48.93 23.23 108.88
C LYS A 6 47.44 23.12 109.26
N ASN A 7 46.94 21.88 109.35
CA ASN A 7 46.62 21.25 110.65
C ASN A 7 46.25 19.76 110.46
N ILE A 8 47.10 18.88 110.99
CA ILE A 8 46.85 17.45 111.15
C ILE A 8 46.57 17.22 112.63
N PHE A 9 45.36 16.79 112.97
CA PHE A 9 45.05 16.09 114.22
C PHE A 9 44.20 14.86 113.92
N ILE A 10 44.72 13.74 114.41
CA ILE A 10 44.26 12.36 114.33
C ILE A 10 42.87 12.18 114.95
N LYS A 11 42.00 11.35 114.35
CA LYS A 11 41.24 10.28 115.05
C LYS A 11 40.36 9.40 114.15
N ILE A 12 40.70 8.11 114.16
CA ILE A 12 39.81 6.93 114.26
C ILE A 12 38.72 6.83 113.19
N ILE A 13 39.01 6.02 112.17
CA ILE A 13 38.06 5.54 111.17
C ILE A 13 37.20 4.43 111.80
N TRP A 14 35.91 4.70 111.94
CA TRP A 14 34.88 3.66 112.02
C TRP A 14 34.51 3.27 110.58
N ILE A 15 34.74 2.01 110.22
CA ILE A 15 34.27 1.45 108.95
C ILE A 15 32.78 1.21 109.10
N LEU A 16 31.96 2.07 108.47
CA LEU A 16 30.54 1.82 108.24
C LEU A 16 30.42 1.17 106.86
N SER A 17 30.19 -0.14 106.82
CA SER A 17 29.86 -0.85 105.59
C SER A 17 28.42 -0.52 105.19
N ILE A 18 28.24 0.49 104.33
CA ILE A 18 26.97 0.77 103.67
C ILE A 18 26.92 -0.13 102.42
N SER A 19 26.14 -1.20 102.47
CA SER A 19 25.73 -1.91 101.25
C SER A 19 24.72 -1.03 100.52
N THR A 20 25.17 -0.21 99.57
CA THR A 20 24.28 0.49 98.65
C THR A 20 23.68 -0.53 97.69
N GLY A 21 22.51 -1.08 98.03
CA GLY A 21 21.62 -1.66 97.03
C GLY A 21 21.17 -0.51 96.13
N ILE A 22 21.62 -0.51 94.87
CA ILE A 22 21.06 0.37 93.86
C ILE A 22 19.62 -0.09 93.66
N ALA A 23 18.65 0.68 94.15
CA ALA A 23 17.26 0.49 93.81
C ALA A 23 17.08 0.99 92.37
N TYR A 24 17.05 0.08 91.40
CA TYR A 24 16.55 0.39 90.07
C TYR A 24 15.05 0.65 90.21
N GLY A 25 14.63 1.91 90.02
CA GLY A 25 13.23 2.26 89.94
C GLY A 25 12.73 1.91 88.54
N TRP A 26 11.98 0.81 88.42
CA TRP A 26 11.31 0.44 87.18
C TRP A 26 10.26 1.48 86.82
N SER A 27 10.17 1.81 85.54
CA SER A 27 9.26 2.80 84.97
C SER A 27 8.33 2.15 83.95
N PHE A 28 7.23 2.85 83.65
CA PHE A 28 6.31 2.42 82.60
C PHE A 28 7.05 2.30 81.25
N GLY A 29 6.93 1.14 80.58
CA GLY A 29 7.58 0.83 79.31
C GLY A 29 8.98 0.22 79.43
N ASP A 30 9.58 0.10 80.62
CA ASP A 30 10.89 -0.58 80.79
C ASP A 30 10.82 -2.06 80.40
N VAL A 31 9.66 -2.68 80.64
CA VAL A 31 9.29 -4.01 80.15
C VAL A 31 7.90 -3.88 79.55
N VAL A 32 7.67 -4.51 78.40
CA VAL A 32 6.35 -4.50 77.76
C VAL A 32 5.80 -5.91 77.69
N ILE A 33 4.48 -6.04 77.75
CA ILE A 33 3.78 -7.25 77.30
C ILE A 33 3.91 -7.26 75.78
N ASN A 34 4.68 -8.20 75.25
CA ASN A 34 5.16 -8.24 73.87
C ASN A 34 4.27 -9.05 72.94
N GLU A 35 3.76 -10.19 73.41
CA GLU A 35 2.98 -11.11 72.59
C GLU A 35 2.01 -11.92 73.46
N LEU A 36 0.80 -12.17 72.96
CA LEU A 36 -0.22 -12.99 73.63
C LEU A 36 -0.87 -13.99 72.66
N MET A 37 -0.86 -15.28 73.02
CA MET A 37 -1.62 -16.34 72.34
C MET A 37 -2.84 -16.71 73.18
N TRP A 38 -3.91 -15.93 73.05
CA TRP A 38 -5.12 -16.04 73.89
C TRP A 38 -6.10 -17.12 73.45
N MET A 39 -5.98 -17.59 72.21
CA MET A 39 -6.88 -18.57 71.57
C MET A 39 -6.41 -20.02 71.76
N GLY A 40 -5.23 -20.22 72.36
CA GLY A 40 -4.55 -21.52 72.39
C GLY A 40 -3.93 -21.89 71.03
N SER A 41 -3.80 -23.19 70.79
CA SER A 41 -3.25 -23.75 69.55
C SER A 41 -4.14 -24.81 68.94
N SER A 42 -3.76 -25.28 67.76
CA SER A 42 -4.34 -26.43 67.07
C SER A 42 -4.27 -27.73 67.89
N ARG A 43 -3.34 -27.82 68.86
CA ARG A 43 -3.24 -28.96 69.79
C ARG A 43 -4.21 -28.83 70.95
N SER A 44 -4.33 -27.63 71.54
CA SER A 44 -5.15 -27.42 72.72
C SER A 44 -5.60 -25.96 72.85
N PRO A 45 -6.87 -25.68 73.17
CA PRO A 45 -7.34 -24.33 73.49
C PRO A 45 -6.73 -23.79 74.80
N TYR A 46 -6.05 -24.64 75.58
CA TYR A 46 -5.30 -24.24 76.78
C TYR A 46 -3.82 -23.98 76.49
N ASP A 47 -3.38 -24.07 75.25
CA ASP A 47 -1.99 -23.83 74.87
C ASP A 47 -1.71 -22.33 74.71
N GLU A 48 -1.90 -21.61 75.81
CA GLU A 48 -1.83 -20.15 75.90
C GLU A 48 -0.44 -19.73 76.37
N TYR A 49 0.07 -18.63 75.82
CA TYR A 49 1.29 -17.99 76.32
C TYR A 49 1.19 -16.46 76.33
N LEU A 50 2.00 -15.86 77.19
CA LEU A 50 2.23 -14.43 77.28
C LEU A 50 3.73 -14.20 77.35
N GLU A 51 4.21 -13.30 76.50
CA GLU A 51 5.62 -12.93 76.46
C GLU A 51 5.85 -11.51 76.99
N LEU A 52 6.92 -11.34 77.76
CA LEU A 52 7.45 -10.04 78.14
C LEU A 52 8.71 -9.73 77.34
N ARG A 53 8.91 -8.46 76.99
CA ARG A 53 10.16 -7.96 76.39
C ARG A 53 10.78 -6.88 77.24
N ASN A 54 12.08 -7.02 77.50
CA ASN A 54 12.86 -6.00 78.20
C ASN A 54 13.30 -4.92 77.22
N MET A 55 12.93 -3.68 77.50
CA MET A 55 13.35 -2.52 76.71
C MET A 55 14.60 -1.86 77.29
N THR A 56 15.19 -2.45 78.34
CA THR A 56 16.43 -2.01 78.98
C THR A 56 17.54 -3.03 78.75
N SER A 57 18.80 -2.58 78.78
CA SER A 57 19.98 -3.45 78.68
C SER A 57 20.31 -4.22 79.97
N VAL A 58 19.50 -4.08 81.02
CA VAL A 58 19.74 -4.69 82.33
C VAL A 58 18.81 -5.89 82.53
N SER A 59 19.38 -7.07 82.75
CA SER A 59 18.61 -8.28 83.03
C SER A 59 17.85 -8.20 84.37
N ILE A 60 16.64 -8.73 84.41
CA ILE A 60 15.78 -8.81 85.59
C ILE A 60 15.74 -10.26 86.08
N ASN A 61 16.15 -10.49 87.33
CA ASN A 61 16.06 -11.82 87.94
C ASN A 61 14.83 -11.89 88.86
N PHE A 62 13.78 -12.55 88.39
CA PHE A 62 12.50 -12.62 89.09
C PHE A 62 12.56 -13.41 90.42
N SER A 63 13.56 -14.27 90.61
CA SER A 63 13.82 -14.91 91.91
C SER A 63 14.26 -13.93 92.99
N SER A 64 14.83 -12.78 92.59
CA SER A 64 15.23 -11.71 93.50
C SER A 64 14.20 -10.57 93.59
N THR A 65 13.41 -10.36 92.54
CA THR A 65 12.40 -9.31 92.45
C THR A 65 11.13 -9.88 91.82
N ARG A 66 10.18 -10.33 92.65
CA ARG A 66 8.93 -10.92 92.16
C ARG A 66 8.05 -9.87 91.49
N TRP A 67 7.54 -10.20 90.32
CA TRP A 67 6.61 -9.35 89.57
C TRP A 67 5.25 -10.03 89.48
N SER A 68 4.24 -9.31 89.00
CA SER A 68 2.88 -9.84 88.89
C SER A 68 2.17 -9.33 87.65
N ILE A 69 1.34 -10.19 87.07
CA ILE A 69 0.43 -9.86 85.98
C ILE A 69 -0.99 -9.95 86.55
N TYR A 70 -1.78 -8.92 86.28
CA TYR A 70 -3.19 -8.84 86.64
C TYR A 70 -4.05 -8.86 85.38
N ARG A 71 -5.22 -9.51 85.46
CA ARG A 71 -6.28 -9.52 84.44
C ARG A 71 -7.51 -8.82 85.01
N ASN A 72 -7.96 -7.72 84.42
CA ASN A 72 -9.11 -6.93 84.91
C ASN A 72 -9.05 -6.61 86.42
N ASN A 73 -7.85 -6.31 86.93
CA ASN A 73 -7.55 -6.05 88.35
C ASN A 73 -7.61 -7.28 89.29
N GLU A 74 -7.74 -8.50 88.76
CA GLU A 74 -7.53 -9.75 89.49
C GLU A 74 -6.11 -10.27 89.25
N LEU A 75 -5.44 -10.78 90.29
CA LEU A 75 -4.11 -11.38 90.15
C LEU A 75 -4.20 -12.61 89.24
N LEU A 76 -3.44 -12.62 88.14
CA LEU A 76 -3.38 -13.73 87.18
C LEU A 76 -2.18 -14.64 87.47
N VAL A 77 -0.97 -14.08 87.44
CA VAL A 77 0.29 -14.82 87.65
C VAL A 77 1.26 -13.98 88.49
N ILE A 78 1.98 -14.63 89.42
CA ILE A 78 3.19 -14.09 90.05
C ILE A 78 4.39 -14.66 89.30
N ILE A 79 5.32 -13.80 88.88
CA ILE A 79 6.58 -14.19 88.26
C ILE A 79 7.66 -14.12 89.34
N ASP A 80 8.11 -15.28 89.82
CA ASP A 80 9.06 -15.41 90.92
C ASP A 80 10.27 -16.31 90.61
N THR A 81 10.43 -16.67 89.34
CA THR A 81 11.52 -17.50 88.85
C THR A 81 11.95 -17.07 87.45
N GLY A 82 13.17 -17.44 87.08
CA GLY A 82 13.75 -17.14 85.78
C GLY A 82 14.36 -15.73 85.70
N VAL A 83 14.98 -15.47 84.55
CA VAL A 83 15.68 -14.22 84.26
C VAL A 83 15.15 -13.69 82.93
N LEU A 84 14.63 -12.46 82.92
CA LEU A 84 14.37 -11.71 81.70
C LEU A 84 15.68 -11.01 81.30
N PRO A 85 16.36 -11.43 80.22
CA PRO A 85 17.62 -10.82 79.80
C PRO A 85 17.44 -9.34 79.43
N GLY A 86 18.52 -8.56 79.48
CA GLY A 86 18.53 -7.21 78.89
C GLY A 86 18.30 -7.31 77.38
N ASP A 87 17.47 -6.42 76.84
CA ASP A 87 17.03 -6.40 75.43
C ASP A 87 16.43 -7.74 74.94
N GLY A 88 16.02 -8.61 75.87
CA GLY A 88 15.56 -9.97 75.59
C GLY A 88 14.08 -10.21 75.89
N TYR A 89 13.69 -11.48 75.82
CA TYR A 89 12.31 -11.94 75.96
C TYR A 89 12.16 -12.90 77.15
N PHE A 90 10.97 -12.96 77.72
CA PHE A 90 10.61 -13.90 78.78
C PHE A 90 9.23 -14.50 78.50
N LEU A 91 9.21 -15.78 78.14
CA LEU A 91 8.02 -16.50 77.71
C LEU A 91 7.38 -17.23 78.89
N ILE A 92 6.14 -16.86 79.22
CA ILE A 92 5.31 -17.55 80.21
C ILE A 92 4.27 -18.37 79.44
N SER A 93 4.30 -19.69 79.58
CA SER A 93 3.30 -20.57 78.97
C SER A 93 2.46 -21.26 80.03
N ARG A 94 1.20 -21.56 79.70
CA ARG A 94 0.33 -22.36 80.56
C ARG A 94 0.75 -23.83 80.61
N LEU A 95 1.26 -24.34 79.49
CA LEU A 95 1.65 -25.74 79.30
C LEU A 95 3.17 -25.86 79.14
N ASP A 96 3.69 -27.07 79.33
CA ASP A 96 5.06 -27.39 78.93
C ASP A 96 5.12 -27.77 77.44
N THR A 97 6.33 -27.91 76.89
CA THR A 97 6.54 -28.24 75.47
C THR A 97 6.05 -29.64 75.05
N THR A 98 5.65 -30.51 75.99
CA THR A 98 5.10 -31.84 75.64
C THR A 98 3.62 -31.77 75.30
N GLU A 99 2.89 -30.86 75.94
CA GLU A 99 1.45 -30.62 75.72
C GLU A 99 1.19 -29.34 74.88
N SER A 100 2.24 -28.58 74.57
CA SER A 100 2.21 -27.36 73.75
C SER A 100 2.76 -27.60 72.34
N VAL A 101 2.33 -26.81 71.36
CA VAL A 101 2.96 -26.73 70.03
C VAL A 101 4.24 -25.88 70.01
N LEU A 102 4.62 -25.26 71.13
CA LEU A 102 5.87 -24.49 71.22
C LEU A 102 7.08 -25.43 71.10
N ALA A 103 7.92 -25.21 70.10
CA ALA A 103 9.21 -25.88 69.89
C ALA A 103 10.36 -25.24 70.69
N VAL A 104 10.03 -24.28 71.57
CA VAL A 104 10.98 -23.61 72.47
C VAL A 104 10.52 -23.73 73.91
N LEU A 105 11.47 -23.93 74.84
CA LEU A 105 11.16 -24.02 76.27
C LEU A 105 10.67 -22.66 76.81
N PRO A 106 9.50 -22.58 77.46
CA PRO A 106 9.08 -21.41 78.21
C PRO A 106 10.06 -21.11 79.36
N ASP A 107 10.24 -19.84 79.70
CA ASP A 107 11.08 -19.43 80.85
C ASP A 107 10.35 -19.67 82.18
N MET A 108 9.02 -19.64 82.13
CA MET A 108 8.15 -20.02 83.23
C MET A 108 6.93 -20.78 82.70
N ILE A 109 6.61 -21.89 83.33
CA ILE A 109 5.38 -22.65 83.09
C ILE A 109 4.44 -22.37 84.26
N SER A 110 3.23 -21.88 83.97
CA SER A 110 2.25 -21.52 85.00
C SER A 110 0.84 -21.92 84.59
N PRO A 111 0.26 -22.98 85.18
CA PRO A 111 -1.12 -23.36 84.91
C PRO A 111 -2.17 -22.29 85.28
N ALA A 112 -1.76 -21.26 86.03
CA ALA A 112 -2.59 -20.11 86.39
C ALA A 112 -2.72 -19.08 85.26
N LEU A 113 -1.86 -19.13 84.23
CA LEU A 113 -1.99 -18.29 83.04
C LEU A 113 -3.25 -18.70 82.28
N ILE A 114 -4.25 -17.82 82.25
CA ILE A 114 -5.50 -18.01 81.51
C ILE A 114 -5.84 -16.68 80.85
N LEU A 115 -5.76 -16.63 79.53
CA LEU A 115 -5.99 -15.44 78.74
C LEU A 115 -7.44 -15.42 78.27
N ASN A 116 -8.14 -14.31 78.53
CA ASN A 116 -9.50 -14.13 78.05
C ASN A 116 -9.48 -13.59 76.61
N ASN A 117 -10.54 -13.92 75.87
CA ASN A 117 -10.77 -13.49 74.48
C ASN A 117 -11.89 -12.45 74.34
N SER A 118 -12.33 -11.85 75.45
CA SER A 118 -13.32 -10.77 75.48
C SER A 118 -13.20 -9.92 76.74
N ASP A 119 -13.44 -8.61 76.61
CA ASP A 119 -13.53 -7.61 77.68
C ASP A 119 -12.37 -7.73 78.68
N VAL A 120 -11.13 -7.73 78.19
CA VAL A 120 -9.94 -8.01 79.00
C VAL A 120 -8.89 -6.91 78.91
N GLN A 121 -8.18 -6.71 80.02
CA GLN A 121 -6.97 -5.90 80.09
C GLN A 121 -5.97 -6.57 81.03
N TYR A 122 -4.72 -6.65 80.57
CA TYR A 122 -3.60 -7.18 81.34
C TYR A 122 -2.72 -6.04 81.84
N LYS A 123 -2.30 -6.11 83.11
CA LYS A 123 -1.44 -5.10 83.74
C LYS A 123 -0.24 -5.78 84.37
N LEU A 124 0.95 -5.33 84.01
CA LEU A 124 2.22 -5.81 84.55
C LEU A 124 2.70 -4.89 85.67
N TYR A 125 3.00 -5.43 86.85
CA TYR A 125 3.52 -4.67 87.99
C TYR A 125 4.90 -5.17 88.41
N ALA A 126 5.81 -4.24 88.71
CA ALA A 126 7.14 -4.52 89.25
C ALA A 126 7.10 -4.84 90.76
N GLY A 127 6.31 -5.84 91.12
CA GLY A 127 6.13 -6.30 92.49
C GLY A 127 5.13 -7.45 92.58
N PRO A 128 5.01 -8.09 93.76
CA PRO A 128 4.09 -9.21 93.95
C PRO A 128 2.60 -8.83 93.93
N ASP A 129 2.28 -7.54 93.91
CA ASP A 129 0.91 -7.03 93.91
C ASP A 129 0.77 -5.69 93.15
N SER A 130 -0.49 -5.28 92.94
CA SER A 130 -0.87 -4.06 92.21
C SER A 130 -0.62 -2.74 92.96
N THR A 131 -0.04 -2.75 94.16
CA THR A 131 0.39 -1.52 94.85
C THR A 131 1.78 -1.05 94.42
N HIS A 132 2.49 -1.88 93.65
CA HIS A 132 3.81 -1.60 93.12
C HIS A 132 3.72 -0.82 91.78
N THR A 133 4.86 -0.44 91.22
CA THR A 133 4.89 0.33 89.97
C THR A 133 4.24 -0.45 88.83
N LEU A 134 3.26 0.17 88.17
CA LEU A 134 2.69 -0.32 86.91
C LEU A 134 3.71 -0.12 85.79
N ILE A 135 4.01 -1.20 85.07
CA ILE A 135 5.08 -1.26 84.08
C ILE A 135 4.52 -1.26 82.66
N ASP A 136 3.47 -2.01 82.38
CA ASP A 136 2.80 -1.98 81.07
C ASP A 136 1.34 -2.39 81.21
N ILE A 137 0.56 -2.02 80.19
CA ILE A 137 -0.82 -2.44 80.00
C ILE A 137 -0.92 -3.07 78.61
N ALA A 138 -1.61 -4.20 78.50
CA ALA A 138 -2.03 -4.75 77.22
C ALA A 138 -3.55 -4.86 77.16
N ASP A 139 -4.08 -4.55 75.98
CA ASP A 139 -5.51 -4.56 75.66
C ASP A 139 -6.31 -3.43 76.33
N ASP A 140 -7.53 -3.17 75.87
CA ASP A 140 -8.30 -1.95 76.19
C ASP A 140 -9.51 -2.19 77.12
N SER A 141 -9.66 -3.40 77.66
CA SER A 141 -10.78 -3.85 78.52
C SER A 141 -12.15 -3.90 77.84
N TRP A 142 -12.24 -3.82 76.50
CA TRP A 142 -13.52 -3.77 75.80
C TRP A 142 -13.52 -4.60 74.50
N GLY A 143 -14.54 -5.43 74.32
CA GLY A 143 -14.72 -6.18 73.07
C GLY A 143 -13.72 -7.32 72.93
N THR A 144 -13.30 -7.63 71.71
CA THR A 144 -12.27 -8.67 71.43
C THR A 144 -10.86 -8.08 71.59
N PRO A 145 -9.84 -8.89 71.89
CA PRO A 145 -8.46 -8.42 71.95
C PRO A 145 -8.06 -7.56 70.75
N LEU A 146 -7.27 -6.50 71.01
CA LEU A 146 -6.94 -5.48 70.00
C LEU A 146 -6.23 -6.00 68.74
N ALA A 147 -5.61 -7.18 68.81
CA ALA A 147 -5.12 -7.94 67.66
C ALA A 147 -5.03 -9.43 68.02
N GLY A 148 -4.44 -10.21 67.11
CA GLY A 148 -4.52 -11.66 67.12
C GLY A 148 -5.83 -12.12 66.51
N ASN A 149 -5.77 -13.22 65.78
CA ASN A 149 -6.90 -13.68 64.99
C ASN A 149 -7.01 -15.21 65.06
N TYR A 150 -8.20 -15.73 64.82
CA TYR A 150 -8.44 -17.15 64.68
C TYR A 150 -9.37 -17.41 63.51
N TRP A 151 -8.92 -18.25 62.57
CA TRP A 151 -9.70 -18.62 61.40
C TRP A 151 -9.78 -20.13 61.21
N GLY A 152 -10.98 -20.69 61.34
CA GLY A 152 -11.31 -22.09 61.02
C GLY A 152 -12.17 -22.80 62.07
N ILE A 153 -12.59 -24.03 61.78
CA ILE A 153 -13.20 -24.96 62.75
C ILE A 153 -12.34 -26.22 62.76
N GLY A 154 -11.83 -26.63 63.93
CA GLY A 154 -11.13 -27.93 64.11
C GLY A 154 -9.79 -28.05 63.37
N GLY A 155 -8.84 -27.14 63.67
CA GLY A 155 -7.53 -27.07 63.00
C GLY A 155 -7.28 -25.75 62.26
N GLY A 156 -7.93 -24.66 62.70
CA GLY A 156 -7.74 -23.33 62.15
C GLY A 156 -6.33 -22.78 62.35
N ILE A 157 -6.07 -21.61 61.77
CA ILE A 157 -4.83 -20.86 61.99
C ILE A 157 -5.06 -19.94 63.19
N HIS A 158 -4.10 -19.94 64.11
CA HIS A 158 -4.10 -19.15 65.34
C HIS A 158 -2.98 -18.12 65.23
N TRP A 159 -3.34 -16.84 65.15
CA TRP A 159 -2.39 -15.72 65.09
C TRP A 159 -2.33 -15.04 66.44
N SER A 160 -1.17 -15.07 67.10
CA SER A 160 -0.99 -14.32 68.34
C SER A 160 -1.14 -12.82 68.11
N MET A 161 -1.42 -12.12 69.21
CA MET A 161 -1.45 -10.67 69.30
C MET A 161 -0.04 -10.16 69.57
N GLU A 162 0.58 -9.48 68.61
CA GLU A 162 1.98 -9.01 68.68
C GLU A 162 2.05 -7.49 68.86
N ARG A 163 2.89 -7.01 69.79
CA ARG A 163 3.20 -5.59 69.98
C ARG A 163 4.07 -5.09 68.82
N ASN A 164 3.82 -3.87 68.36
CA ASN A 164 4.61 -3.20 67.31
C ASN A 164 6.05 -2.88 67.77
N GLU A 165 6.93 -2.51 66.83
CA GLU A 165 8.23 -1.90 67.12
C GLU A 165 8.29 -0.51 66.47
N PRO A 166 8.44 0.59 67.24
CA PRO A 166 8.45 0.65 68.70
C PRO A 166 7.09 0.28 69.35
N PRO A 167 7.05 -0.19 70.61
CA PRO A 167 5.87 -0.82 71.21
C PRO A 167 4.66 0.09 71.48
N GLY A 168 4.82 1.41 71.60
CA GLY A 168 3.70 2.33 71.83
C GLY A 168 2.86 2.04 73.10
N ASP A 169 1.68 2.68 73.18
CA ASP A 169 0.72 2.49 74.28
C ASP A 169 -0.13 1.23 74.03
N GLY A 170 0.00 0.23 74.90
CA GLY A 170 -0.66 -1.08 74.73
C GLY A 170 -2.16 -1.09 74.93
N THR A 171 -2.76 0.05 75.30
CA THR A 171 -4.22 0.23 75.30
C THR A 171 -4.76 0.67 73.94
N LEU A 172 -3.90 0.97 72.97
CA LEU A 172 -4.30 1.43 71.63
C LEU A 172 -4.15 0.32 70.60
N ALA A 173 -5.18 0.09 69.79
CA ALA A 173 -5.13 -0.87 68.67
C ALA A 173 -3.93 -0.65 67.73
N ALA A 174 -3.53 0.61 67.54
CA ALA A 174 -2.39 0.99 66.69
C ALA A 174 -1.02 0.51 67.22
N SER A 175 -0.95 -0.01 68.45
CA SER A 175 0.25 -0.58 69.05
C SER A 175 0.36 -2.11 68.85
N TRP A 176 -0.66 -2.73 68.24
CA TRP A 176 -0.75 -4.17 68.05
C TRP A 176 -0.93 -4.55 66.57
N HIS A 177 -0.57 -5.78 66.23
CA HIS A 177 -0.86 -6.43 64.95
C HIS A 177 -1.05 -7.94 65.15
N ASP A 178 -1.70 -8.57 64.18
CA ASP A 178 -1.73 -10.03 64.10
C ASP A 178 -0.33 -10.52 63.72
N ALA A 179 0.18 -11.55 64.40
CA ALA A 179 1.42 -12.19 63.98
C ALA A 179 1.35 -12.62 62.51
N CYS A 180 2.47 -12.63 61.80
CA CYS A 180 2.51 -13.09 60.40
C CYS A 180 3.46 -14.28 60.18
N LEU A 181 4.46 -14.42 61.05
CA LEU A 181 5.44 -15.49 60.98
C LEU A 181 5.02 -16.69 61.81
N SER A 182 5.58 -17.86 61.50
CA SER A 182 5.47 -19.06 62.34
C SER A 182 6.88 -19.45 62.77
N VAL A 183 7.29 -18.99 63.95
CA VAL A 183 8.64 -19.27 64.47
C VAL A 183 8.55 -19.91 65.85
N ASN A 184 9.46 -20.84 66.12
CA ASN A 184 9.51 -21.58 67.39
C ASN A 184 8.24 -22.39 67.73
N PHE A 185 7.49 -22.80 66.70
CA PHE A 185 6.46 -23.82 66.78
C PHE A 185 6.96 -25.16 66.23
N ASP A 186 6.30 -26.25 66.63
CA ASP A 186 6.58 -27.60 66.14
C ASP A 186 6.46 -27.67 64.60
N PRO A 187 7.29 -28.47 63.90
CA PRO A 187 7.20 -28.59 62.44
C PRO A 187 5.80 -28.98 61.96
N GLY A 188 5.23 -28.18 61.07
CA GLY A 188 3.89 -28.40 60.51
C GLY A 188 2.75 -27.74 61.31
N SER A 189 3.05 -27.03 62.39
CA SER A 189 2.09 -26.20 63.12
C SER A 189 1.43 -25.14 62.23
N SER A 190 0.13 -24.90 62.45
CA SER A 190 -0.60 -23.83 61.78
C SER A 190 -0.46 -22.50 62.50
N GLU A 191 0.08 -22.45 63.71
CA GLU A 191 0.19 -21.25 64.53
C GLU A 191 1.07 -20.18 63.88
N ARG A 192 0.76 -18.93 64.19
CA ARG A 192 1.51 -17.75 63.79
C ARG A 192 1.80 -16.93 65.05
N GLY A 193 3.06 -16.61 65.22
CA GLY A 193 3.64 -16.00 66.39
C GLY A 193 5.16 -16.08 66.31
N THR A 194 5.81 -15.27 67.14
CA THR A 194 7.27 -15.18 67.21
C THR A 194 7.79 -15.37 68.63
N PRO A 195 7.33 -16.39 69.40
CA PRO A 195 7.74 -16.56 70.80
C PRO A 195 9.27 -16.64 70.91
N LYS A 196 9.84 -15.81 71.78
CA LYS A 196 11.26 -15.56 72.04
C LYS A 196 12.04 -14.88 70.93
N LEU A 197 11.35 -14.26 69.97
CA LEU A 197 11.96 -13.52 68.88
C LEU A 197 11.28 -12.16 68.72
N PRO A 198 11.88 -11.21 67.99
CA PRO A 198 11.22 -9.94 67.79
C PRO A 198 10.03 -10.10 66.83
N ASN A 199 8.90 -9.54 67.23
CA ASN A 199 7.66 -9.47 66.47
C ASN A 199 7.85 -8.91 65.06
N ARG A 200 6.97 -9.32 64.14
CA ARG A 200 7.02 -8.90 62.74
C ARG A 200 5.62 -8.58 62.24
N LYS A 201 5.50 -7.38 61.68
CA LYS A 201 4.27 -6.88 61.08
C LYS A 201 4.37 -7.10 59.58
N ASN A 202 3.40 -7.82 59.03
CA ASN A 202 3.20 -7.89 57.59
C ASN A 202 2.47 -6.63 57.09
N THR A 203 2.98 -6.00 56.04
CA THR A 203 2.24 -4.98 55.29
C THR A 203 2.44 -5.23 53.81
N PRO A 204 1.37 -5.33 53.00
CA PRO A 204 1.50 -5.59 51.58
C PRO A 204 2.46 -4.61 50.90
N PRO A 205 3.22 -5.08 49.91
CA PRO A 205 4.23 -4.26 49.27
C PRO A 205 3.54 -3.17 48.47
N GLN A 206 4.24 -2.05 48.28
CA GLN A 206 3.71 -0.84 47.66
C GLN A 206 4.60 -0.39 46.51
N TRP A 207 3.98 0.28 45.54
CA TRP A 207 4.71 1.06 44.54
C TRP A 207 4.04 2.43 44.41
N SER A 208 4.79 3.41 43.95
CA SER A 208 4.24 4.75 43.65
C SER A 208 3.39 4.76 42.38
N GLY A 209 3.60 3.79 41.49
CA GLY A 209 2.85 3.65 40.25
C GLY A 209 3.38 2.54 39.35
N VAL A 210 2.70 2.38 38.21
CA VAL A 210 3.14 1.52 37.11
C VAL A 210 3.04 2.35 35.85
N ILE A 211 4.13 2.42 35.10
CA ILE A 211 4.15 2.96 33.74
C ILE A 211 3.67 1.84 32.81
N PRO A 212 2.55 2.01 32.09
CA PRO A 212 2.09 1.05 31.10
C PRO A 212 3.16 0.81 30.03
N PRO A 213 3.10 -0.34 29.33
CA PRO A 213 4.10 -0.68 28.34
C PRO A 213 4.25 0.40 27.26
N THR A 214 5.50 0.80 27.04
CA THR A 214 5.90 1.74 25.98
C THR A 214 7.05 1.16 25.18
N LEU A 215 7.22 1.59 23.93
CA LEU A 215 8.33 1.13 23.09
C LEU A 215 9.67 1.56 23.70
N ALA A 216 10.64 0.65 23.69
CA ALA A 216 12.01 0.94 24.03
C ALA A 216 12.58 1.98 23.04
N THR A 217 13.52 2.79 23.51
CA THR A 217 14.09 3.86 22.67
C THR A 217 15.08 3.35 21.62
N ASP A 218 15.55 2.11 21.78
CA ASP A 218 16.65 1.49 21.04
C ASP A 218 16.32 0.08 20.50
N SER A 219 15.10 -0.40 20.72
CA SER A 219 14.55 -1.62 20.11
C SER A 219 13.03 -1.51 19.96
N ASP A 220 12.41 -2.41 19.19
CA ASP A 220 10.94 -2.51 19.09
C ASP A 220 10.34 -3.29 20.28
N ASP A 221 11.12 -3.53 21.34
CA ASP A 221 10.66 -4.19 22.55
C ASP A 221 9.76 -3.24 23.36
N LEU A 222 8.90 -3.81 24.19
CA LEU A 222 8.04 -3.06 25.10
C LEU A 222 8.62 -3.10 26.52
N ILE A 223 8.63 -1.96 27.20
CA ILE A 223 9.13 -1.83 28.57
C ILE A 223 7.98 -1.45 29.51
N PHE A 224 7.82 -2.22 30.58
CA PHE A 224 6.97 -1.92 31.73
C PHE A 224 7.83 -1.41 32.87
N THR A 225 7.37 -0.40 33.62
CA THR A 225 8.11 0.05 34.80
C THR A 225 7.24 -0.01 36.04
N ALA A 226 7.66 -0.79 37.04
CA ALA A 226 7.16 -0.67 38.41
C ALA A 226 7.95 0.45 39.11
N VAL A 227 7.25 1.49 39.58
CA VAL A 227 7.91 2.74 40.04
C VAL A 227 7.99 2.79 41.55
N ALA A 228 9.20 2.99 42.07
CA ALA A 228 9.54 3.08 43.49
C ALA A 228 8.91 1.94 44.29
N CYS A 229 9.30 0.70 43.94
CA CYS A 229 8.87 -0.50 44.65
C CYS A 229 9.37 -0.43 46.10
N GLN A 230 8.48 -0.60 47.05
CA GLN A 230 8.74 -0.51 48.47
C GLN A 230 8.10 -1.70 49.17
N ASP A 231 8.85 -2.23 50.11
CA ASP A 231 8.33 -3.07 51.16
C ASP A 231 8.62 -2.30 52.45
N THR A 232 7.55 -1.96 53.15
CA THR A 232 7.59 -1.18 54.40
C THR A 232 7.47 -2.06 55.63
N ASP A 233 7.28 -3.34 55.40
CA ASP A 233 7.16 -4.31 56.46
C ASP A 233 8.56 -4.70 56.97
N ASN A 234 8.63 -5.45 58.07
CA ASN A 234 9.91 -5.86 58.65
C ASN A 234 10.20 -7.36 58.49
N ILE A 235 9.44 -8.03 57.64
CA ILE A 235 9.59 -9.46 57.34
C ILE A 235 10.88 -9.67 56.53
N PRO A 236 11.70 -10.67 56.88
CA PRO A 236 12.93 -10.98 56.15
C PRO A 236 12.65 -11.77 54.86
N ASP A 237 11.85 -11.22 53.96
CA ASP A 237 11.58 -11.79 52.64
C ASP A 237 12.17 -10.91 51.52
N SER A 238 12.16 -11.40 50.28
CA SER A 238 12.82 -10.71 49.15
C SER A 238 11.78 -10.24 48.14
N MET A 239 11.66 -8.92 47.96
CA MET A 239 10.81 -8.36 46.92
C MET A 239 11.19 -8.85 45.52
N GLN A 240 10.15 -9.11 44.73
CA GLN A 240 10.21 -9.55 43.36
C GLN A 240 9.19 -8.77 42.52
N VAL A 241 9.56 -8.44 41.29
CA VAL A 241 8.64 -7.88 40.30
C VAL A 241 8.46 -8.90 39.19
N LYS A 242 7.22 -9.27 38.89
CA LYS A 242 6.85 -10.21 37.84
C LYS A 242 5.92 -9.56 36.82
N GLY A 243 6.38 -9.45 35.59
CA GLY A 243 5.54 -9.10 34.45
C GLY A 243 5.10 -10.35 33.71
N ILE A 244 3.81 -10.43 33.40
CA ILE A 244 3.23 -11.46 32.53
C ILE A 244 2.35 -10.79 31.47
N TRP A 245 2.22 -11.45 30.33
CA TRP A 245 1.44 -10.91 29.22
C TRP A 245 1.01 -12.04 28.26
N TRP A 246 -0.08 -11.82 27.53
CA TRP A 246 -0.70 -12.79 26.62
C TRP A 246 -1.59 -12.08 25.59
N LYS A 247 -1.84 -12.73 24.47
CA LYS A 247 -2.74 -12.22 23.43
C LYS A 247 -4.17 -12.22 23.97
N LEU A 248 -4.92 -11.14 23.73
CA LEU A 248 -6.30 -11.00 24.22
C LEU A 248 -7.15 -12.18 23.73
N GLY A 249 -7.80 -12.88 24.66
CA GLY A 249 -8.61 -14.07 24.37
C GLY A 249 -7.86 -15.41 24.39
N GLU A 250 -6.54 -15.40 24.57
CA GLU A 250 -5.74 -16.61 24.77
C GLU A 250 -5.47 -16.88 26.26
N SER A 251 -4.97 -18.07 26.60
CA SER A 251 -4.66 -18.43 27.99
C SER A 251 -3.33 -17.81 28.46
N PRO A 252 -3.29 -17.09 29.60
CA PRO A 252 -2.06 -16.52 30.13
C PRO A 252 -1.11 -17.56 30.76
N PRO A 253 0.23 -17.30 30.77
CA PRO A 253 0.95 -16.29 29.99
C PRO A 253 1.60 -16.90 28.72
N ILE A 254 1.77 -16.10 27.67
CA ILE A 254 2.64 -16.50 26.53
C ILE A 254 4.11 -16.14 26.81
N TYR A 255 4.37 -15.18 27.69
CA TYR A 255 5.68 -14.98 28.31
C TYR A 255 5.58 -14.26 29.66
N SER A 256 6.62 -14.45 30.45
CA SER A 256 6.79 -13.82 31.75
C SER A 256 8.26 -13.50 32.02
N ALA A 257 8.50 -12.40 32.72
CA ALA A 257 9.82 -12.03 33.24
C ALA A 257 9.70 -11.72 34.75
N VAL A 258 10.71 -12.14 35.52
CA VAL A 258 10.75 -11.97 36.97
C VAL A 258 12.10 -11.38 37.39
N HIS A 259 12.06 -10.34 38.20
CA HIS A 259 13.22 -9.71 38.82
C HIS A 259 13.20 -9.99 40.32
N TYR A 260 14.32 -10.49 40.86
CA TYR A 260 14.46 -10.89 42.25
C TYR A 260 15.32 -9.91 43.05
N GLY A 261 15.09 -9.83 44.36
CA GLY A 261 15.96 -9.07 45.27
C GLY A 261 15.87 -7.56 45.05
N ILE A 262 14.66 -7.07 44.78
CA ILE A 262 14.40 -5.65 44.54
C ILE A 262 14.65 -4.87 45.83
N ALA A 263 15.43 -3.79 45.75
CA ALA A 263 15.70 -2.94 46.90
C ALA A 263 14.54 -1.94 47.11
N SER A 264 14.26 -1.59 48.37
CA SER A 264 13.20 -0.62 48.67
C SER A 264 13.53 0.75 48.05
N GLY A 265 12.54 1.33 47.38
CA GLY A 265 12.61 2.59 46.65
C GLY A 265 13.08 2.49 45.19
N THR A 266 13.32 1.29 44.63
CA THR A 266 13.83 1.17 43.25
C THR A 266 12.74 1.03 42.19
N ASP A 267 12.99 1.63 41.03
CA ASP A 267 12.24 1.37 39.81
C ASP A 267 12.71 0.05 39.18
N VAL A 268 11.78 -0.72 38.62
CA VAL A 268 12.08 -1.98 37.95
C VAL A 268 11.46 -2.00 36.57
N ASP A 269 12.32 -2.05 35.56
CA ASP A 269 11.93 -2.25 34.17
C ASP A 269 11.81 -3.73 33.84
N VAL A 270 10.66 -4.12 33.31
CA VAL A 270 10.41 -5.46 32.78
C VAL A 270 10.31 -5.35 31.27
N VAL A 271 11.23 -6.02 30.56
CA VAL A 271 11.31 -6.00 29.11
C VAL A 271 10.50 -7.16 28.51
N LEU A 272 9.64 -6.80 27.57
CA LEU A 272 8.88 -7.69 26.71
C LEU A 272 9.50 -7.68 25.30
N PRO A 273 10.13 -8.78 24.88
CA PRO A 273 10.70 -8.88 23.55
C PRO A 273 9.64 -8.81 22.44
N ASN A 274 9.94 -8.07 21.37
CA ASN A 274 9.08 -7.95 20.19
C ASN A 274 8.76 -9.29 19.52
N SER A 275 9.62 -10.31 19.69
CA SER A 275 9.48 -11.62 19.05
C SER A 275 8.24 -12.39 19.48
N PHE A 276 7.61 -11.97 20.57
CA PHE A 276 6.39 -12.58 21.04
C PHE A 276 5.15 -11.71 20.72
N THR A 277 5.33 -10.46 20.34
CA THR A 277 4.22 -9.60 19.90
C THR A 277 3.98 -9.74 18.41
N GLN A 278 2.75 -9.46 17.99
CA GLN A 278 2.33 -9.36 16.60
C GLN A 278 1.65 -8.01 16.45
N PRO A 279 2.07 -7.17 15.49
CA PRO A 279 1.37 -5.94 15.16
C PRO A 279 -0.11 -6.17 14.81
N GLY A 280 -0.91 -5.14 15.02
CA GLY A 280 -2.35 -5.17 14.79
C GLY A 280 -3.15 -6.03 15.80
N GLN A 281 -2.52 -6.47 16.89
CA GLN A 281 -3.15 -7.34 17.89
C GLN A 281 -3.25 -6.68 19.26
N TYR A 282 -4.26 -7.08 20.03
CA TYR A 282 -4.43 -6.70 21.43
C TYR A 282 -3.76 -7.72 22.34
N TYR A 283 -3.04 -7.22 23.34
CA TYR A 283 -2.40 -8.00 24.37
C TYR A 283 -2.88 -7.53 25.74
N GLU A 284 -3.11 -8.49 26.63
CA GLU A 284 -3.32 -8.22 28.04
C GLU A 284 -2.00 -8.37 28.79
N TRP A 285 -1.82 -7.56 29.82
CA TRP A 285 -0.63 -7.57 30.65
C TRP A 285 -0.99 -7.48 32.13
N LYS A 286 -0.15 -8.08 32.97
CA LYS A 286 -0.21 -7.96 34.42
C LYS A 286 1.21 -7.82 34.98
N LEU A 287 1.42 -6.78 35.77
CA LEU A 287 2.63 -6.57 36.55
C LEU A 287 2.29 -6.81 38.02
N SER A 288 3.14 -7.57 38.70
CA SER A 288 3.00 -7.93 40.12
C SER A 288 4.26 -7.55 40.89
N LEU A 289 4.06 -7.01 42.09
CA LEU A 289 5.09 -6.83 43.12
C LEU A 289 4.75 -7.78 44.26
N ASP A 290 5.67 -8.67 44.57
CA ASP A 290 5.52 -9.76 45.51
C ASP A 290 6.68 -9.70 46.50
N ASP A 291 6.42 -9.64 47.80
CA ASP A 291 7.46 -9.66 48.83
C ASP A 291 7.79 -11.07 49.33
N GLY A 292 7.01 -12.08 48.97
CA GLY A 292 7.11 -13.46 49.45
C GLY A 292 5.90 -13.90 50.30
N GLN A 293 5.14 -12.96 50.86
CA GLN A 293 3.89 -13.21 51.57
C GLN A 293 2.69 -12.64 50.83
N ASP A 294 2.81 -11.39 50.38
CA ASP A 294 1.74 -10.61 49.78
C ASP A 294 2.08 -10.23 48.33
N THR A 295 1.04 -10.09 47.51
CA THR A 295 1.20 -9.66 46.12
C THR A 295 0.28 -8.48 45.81
N LEU A 296 0.88 -7.35 45.43
CA LEU A 296 0.21 -6.24 44.76
C LEU A 296 0.29 -6.44 43.25
N TYR A 297 -0.76 -6.09 42.50
CA TYR A 297 -0.69 -6.15 41.04
C TYR A 297 -1.48 -5.05 40.34
N ARG A 298 -1.11 -4.81 39.08
CA ARG A 298 -1.87 -4.00 38.12
C ARG A 298 -1.91 -4.71 36.78
N SER A 299 -3.01 -4.56 36.05
CA SER A 299 -3.19 -5.12 34.72
C SER A 299 -3.80 -4.12 33.76
N GLY A 300 -3.71 -4.40 32.47
CA GLY A 300 -4.30 -3.61 31.41
C GLY A 300 -4.25 -4.31 30.06
N THR A 301 -4.65 -3.58 29.03
CA THR A 301 -4.59 -4.03 27.63
C THR A 301 -3.73 -3.04 26.84
N LEU A 302 -2.98 -3.54 25.87
CA LEU A 302 -2.16 -2.79 24.94
C LEU A 302 -2.49 -3.24 23.51
N PHE A 303 -2.60 -2.29 22.58
CA PHE A 303 -2.60 -2.58 21.15
C PHE A 303 -1.17 -2.39 20.62
N VAL A 304 -0.63 -3.42 19.97
CA VAL A 304 0.70 -3.35 19.34
C VAL A 304 0.51 -2.85 17.91
N HIS A 305 1.08 -1.69 17.60
CA HIS A 305 1.00 -1.09 16.27
C HIS A 305 1.97 -1.76 15.29
N PHE A 306 1.70 -1.66 13.99
CA PHE A 306 2.69 -1.88 12.95
C PHE A 306 3.78 -0.80 13.01
N ASP A 307 5.02 -1.15 12.72
CA ASP A 307 6.07 -0.15 12.64
C ASP A 307 5.89 0.71 11.39
N THR A 308 6.42 1.93 11.43
CA THR A 308 6.30 2.82 10.26
C THR A 308 6.91 2.14 9.04
N ARG A 309 6.15 2.10 7.93
CA ARG A 309 6.51 1.47 6.64
C ARG A 309 6.51 -0.06 6.60
N ASP A 310 6.03 -0.75 7.64
CA ASP A 310 5.72 -2.19 7.56
C ASP A 310 4.74 -2.50 6.42
N ILE A 311 3.78 -1.59 6.22
CA ILE A 311 2.89 -1.54 5.06
C ILE A 311 3.04 -0.15 4.47
N LEU A 312 3.45 -0.06 3.21
CA LEU A 312 3.64 1.23 2.54
C LEU A 312 2.80 1.34 1.29
N ILE A 313 2.53 2.58 0.90
CA ILE A 313 1.88 2.90 -0.38
C ILE A 313 2.96 2.93 -1.46
N ASP A 314 2.95 1.94 -2.34
CA ASP A 314 4.00 1.72 -3.35
C ASP A 314 3.71 2.49 -4.64
N GLU A 315 2.46 2.47 -5.10
CA GLU A 315 2.04 3.13 -6.33
C GLU A 315 0.68 3.81 -6.16
N ILE A 316 0.53 4.98 -6.78
CA ILE A 316 -0.74 5.71 -6.84
C ILE A 316 -0.99 6.15 -8.28
N CYS A 317 -2.13 5.78 -8.84
CA CYS A 317 -2.67 6.44 -10.02
C CYS A 317 -3.80 7.36 -9.64
N TRP A 318 -3.44 8.62 -9.44
CA TRP A 318 -4.36 9.68 -9.06
C TRP A 318 -5.09 10.28 -10.27
N GLY A 319 -4.45 10.26 -11.44
CA GLY A 319 -4.95 10.95 -12.63
C GLY A 319 -5.99 10.17 -13.43
N GLY A 320 -6.14 8.87 -13.15
CA GLY A 320 -6.91 7.93 -13.98
C GLY A 320 -6.09 7.35 -15.13
N SER A 321 -6.78 6.88 -16.17
CA SER A 321 -6.16 6.32 -17.38
C SER A 321 -6.70 6.96 -18.66
N SER A 322 -6.05 6.65 -19.79
CA SER A 322 -6.47 7.05 -21.13
C SER A 322 -7.91 6.64 -21.47
N GLN A 323 -8.45 5.65 -20.76
CA GLN A 323 -9.84 5.19 -20.90
C GLN A 323 -10.81 6.01 -20.03
N SER A 324 -10.38 6.43 -18.84
CA SER A 324 -11.22 7.19 -17.92
C SER A 324 -10.42 7.85 -16.79
N ILE A 325 -10.75 9.09 -16.48
CA ILE A 325 -10.31 9.77 -15.24
C ILE A 325 -10.74 9.03 -13.95
N SER A 326 -11.73 8.13 -14.04
CA SER A 326 -12.16 7.30 -12.92
C SER A 326 -11.32 6.05 -12.74
N ASP A 327 -10.37 5.74 -13.63
CA ASP A 327 -9.54 4.52 -13.52
C ASP A 327 -8.37 4.72 -12.54
N GLU A 328 -8.72 4.97 -11.29
CA GLU A 328 -7.80 5.31 -10.21
C GLU A 328 -7.45 4.07 -9.38
N TRP A 329 -6.24 4.05 -8.83
CA TRP A 329 -5.80 2.98 -7.93
C TRP A 329 -4.75 3.42 -6.92
N ILE A 330 -4.68 2.66 -5.84
CA ILE A 330 -3.58 2.65 -4.87
C ILE A 330 -3.07 1.23 -4.76
N GLU A 331 -1.75 1.08 -4.65
CA GLU A 331 -1.11 -0.19 -4.35
C GLU A 331 -0.40 -0.12 -3.01
N LEU A 332 -0.62 -1.15 -2.19
CA LEU A 332 0.09 -1.36 -0.94
C LEU A 332 1.19 -2.39 -1.13
N LEU A 333 2.32 -2.21 -0.46
CA LEU A 333 3.43 -3.17 -0.37
C LEU A 333 3.65 -3.57 1.09
N ASN A 334 3.75 -4.87 1.34
CA ASN A 334 4.22 -5.40 2.61
C ASN A 334 5.75 -5.51 2.59
N THR A 335 6.44 -4.77 3.45
CA THR A 335 7.91 -4.81 3.57
C THR A 335 8.39 -5.78 4.64
N ARG A 336 7.46 -6.36 5.41
CA ARG A 336 7.78 -7.32 6.45
C ARG A 336 8.14 -8.67 5.85
N SER A 337 8.88 -9.46 6.63
CA SER A 337 9.24 -10.83 6.26
C SER A 337 8.12 -11.86 6.45
N ASP A 338 7.00 -11.48 7.05
CA ASP A 338 5.84 -12.32 7.32
C ASP A 338 4.58 -11.87 6.55
N THR A 339 3.65 -12.80 6.35
CA THR A 339 2.38 -12.52 5.67
C THR A 339 1.43 -11.76 6.57
N ILE A 340 0.83 -10.70 6.05
CA ILE A 340 -0.24 -9.96 6.72
C ILE A 340 -1.59 -10.57 6.34
N TYR A 341 -2.40 -10.90 7.34
CA TYR A 341 -3.76 -11.42 7.17
C TYR A 341 -4.76 -10.35 7.60
N LEU A 342 -5.38 -9.66 6.65
CA LEU A 342 -6.23 -8.48 6.91
C LEU A 342 -7.49 -8.80 7.73
N GLU A 343 -7.93 -10.06 7.71
CA GLU A 343 -9.02 -10.57 8.59
C GLU A 343 -8.64 -10.57 10.07
N GLN A 344 -7.34 -10.62 10.38
CA GLN A 344 -6.82 -10.63 11.75
C GLN A 344 -6.28 -9.25 12.16
N THR A 345 -5.77 -8.49 11.20
CA THR A 345 -5.19 -7.16 11.40
C THR A 345 -5.76 -6.20 10.35
N PRO A 346 -6.97 -5.65 10.57
CA PRO A 346 -7.58 -4.74 9.62
C PRO A 346 -6.73 -3.49 9.42
N ILE A 347 -6.68 -3.01 8.18
CA ILE A 347 -5.95 -1.80 7.80
C ILE A 347 -6.94 -0.72 7.33
N PHE A 348 -6.69 0.51 7.73
CA PHE A 348 -7.57 1.65 7.52
C PHE A 348 -6.86 2.64 6.60
N ILE A 349 -7.47 2.94 5.45
CA ILE A 349 -6.93 3.89 4.49
C ILE A 349 -7.74 5.17 4.56
N TRP A 350 -7.00 6.24 4.79
CA TRP A 350 -7.48 7.60 4.91
C TRP A 350 -7.11 8.38 3.66
N ARG A 351 -7.97 9.27 3.20
CA ARG A 351 -7.64 10.20 2.10
C ARG A 351 -8.14 11.61 2.38
N ASN A 352 -7.49 12.58 1.77
CA ASN A 352 -7.96 13.96 1.81
C ASN A 352 -9.25 14.13 1.01
N MET A 353 -10.21 14.84 1.59
CA MET A 353 -11.39 15.36 0.93
C MET A 353 -11.08 16.70 0.24
N LEU A 354 -11.95 17.18 -0.66
CA LEU A 354 -11.82 18.51 -1.28
C LEU A 354 -11.70 19.66 -0.27
N SER A 355 -12.19 19.47 0.96
CA SER A 355 -12.02 20.40 2.08
C SER A 355 -10.58 20.46 2.64
N GLY A 356 -9.71 19.55 2.23
CA GLY A 356 -8.37 19.33 2.78
C GLY A 356 -8.34 18.48 4.07
N GLU A 357 -9.50 18.04 4.56
CA GLU A 357 -9.62 17.19 5.74
C GLU A 357 -9.34 15.73 5.39
N LEU A 358 -8.55 15.06 6.23
CA LEU A 358 -8.25 13.63 6.09
C LEU A 358 -9.41 12.81 6.67
N GLN A 359 -10.03 11.97 5.85
CA GLN A 359 -11.18 11.15 6.24
C GLN A 359 -10.91 9.66 5.97
N LEU A 360 -11.39 8.79 6.88
CA LEU A 360 -11.36 7.35 6.68
C LEU A 360 -12.27 6.98 5.49
N ASP A 361 -11.71 6.29 4.51
CA ASP A 361 -12.42 5.97 3.26
C ASP A 361 -12.53 4.46 3.01
N ILE A 362 -11.51 3.68 3.38
CA ILE A 362 -11.49 2.23 3.19
C ILE A 362 -11.09 1.54 4.49
N THR A 363 -11.85 0.52 4.87
CA THR A 363 -11.47 -0.49 5.86
C THR A 363 -11.18 -1.78 5.11
N LEU A 364 -9.92 -2.23 5.16
CA LEU A 364 -9.47 -3.49 4.60
C LEU A 364 -9.46 -4.54 5.72
N ASP A 365 -10.48 -5.38 5.75
CA ASP A 365 -10.69 -6.43 6.76
C ASP A 365 -10.68 -7.85 6.16
N SER A 366 -10.24 -7.98 4.90
CA SER A 366 -10.11 -9.27 4.23
C SER A 366 -9.01 -9.26 3.17
N GLY A 367 -8.45 -10.45 2.92
CA GLY A 367 -7.32 -10.64 2.03
C GLY A 367 -6.00 -10.88 2.76
N ILE A 368 -4.96 -11.15 1.97
CA ILE A 368 -3.61 -11.42 2.46
C ILE A 368 -2.60 -10.59 1.68
N ILE A 369 -1.55 -10.14 2.35
CA ILE A 369 -0.40 -9.48 1.73
C ILE A 369 0.84 -10.29 2.11
N PRO A 370 1.34 -11.19 1.24
CA PRO A 370 2.58 -11.93 1.49
C PRO A 370 3.78 -11.01 1.70
N PRO A 371 4.92 -11.52 2.21
CA PRO A 371 6.19 -10.78 2.21
C PRO A 371 6.54 -10.31 0.80
N ASP A 372 6.95 -9.05 0.66
CA ASP A 372 7.19 -8.35 -0.62
C ASP A 372 5.98 -8.34 -1.57
N GLY A 373 4.81 -8.74 -1.06
CA GLY A 373 3.57 -8.85 -1.79
C GLY A 373 2.87 -7.50 -1.93
N ARG A 374 2.13 -7.37 -3.03
CA ARG A 374 1.34 -6.17 -3.35
C ARG A 374 -0.15 -6.41 -3.19
N PHE A 375 -0.85 -5.38 -2.76
CA PHE A 375 -2.30 -5.37 -2.63
C PHE A 375 -2.89 -4.19 -3.42
N LEU A 376 -3.47 -4.49 -4.57
CA LEU A 376 -4.01 -3.50 -5.50
C LEU A 376 -5.47 -3.18 -5.17
N ILE A 377 -5.74 -1.90 -4.97
CA ILE A 377 -7.05 -1.35 -4.66
C ILE A 377 -7.43 -0.40 -5.78
N LYS A 378 -8.51 -0.72 -6.50
CA LYS A 378 -8.96 0.09 -7.64
C LYS A 378 -10.38 0.59 -7.45
N ARG A 379 -10.70 1.66 -8.17
CA ARG A 379 -12.10 2.08 -8.35
C ARG A 379 -12.86 1.17 -9.31
N LEU A 380 -12.20 0.73 -10.39
CA LEU A 380 -12.78 -0.06 -11.47
C LEU A 380 -12.23 -1.49 -11.47
N SER A 381 -13.10 -2.48 -11.70
CA SER A 381 -12.70 -3.87 -11.93
C SER A 381 -12.03 -4.04 -13.31
N ALA A 382 -11.27 -5.12 -13.50
CA ALA A 382 -10.60 -5.43 -14.77
C ALA A 382 -11.55 -5.55 -15.98
N ASP A 383 -12.77 -6.02 -15.73
CA ASP A 383 -13.81 -6.21 -16.74
C ASP A 383 -14.51 -4.91 -17.16
N ASP A 384 -14.30 -3.80 -16.46
CA ASP A 384 -14.89 -2.51 -16.83
C ASP A 384 -14.27 -2.01 -18.14
N TYR A 385 -15.10 -1.57 -19.09
CA TYR A 385 -14.61 -1.04 -20.37
C TYR A 385 -13.84 0.28 -20.20
N ARG A 386 -14.02 0.95 -19.06
CA ARG A 386 -13.37 2.21 -18.70
C ARG A 386 -11.99 2.02 -18.06
N THR A 387 -11.56 0.79 -17.77
CA THR A 387 -10.20 0.56 -17.25
C THR A 387 -9.21 0.21 -18.36
N ALA A 388 -8.02 0.79 -18.26
CA ALA A 388 -6.85 0.45 -19.07
C ALA A 388 -6.06 -0.73 -18.47
N VAL A 389 -6.25 -1.04 -17.17
CA VAL A 389 -5.56 -2.14 -16.48
C VAL A 389 -6.21 -3.49 -16.81
N SER A 390 -5.39 -4.51 -17.06
CA SER A 390 -5.81 -5.85 -17.52
C SER A 390 -5.95 -6.89 -16.41
N ILE A 391 -5.38 -6.65 -15.23
CA ILE A 391 -5.44 -7.57 -14.10
C ILE A 391 -6.57 -7.23 -13.12
N SER A 392 -7.10 -8.27 -12.47
CA SER A 392 -8.08 -8.11 -11.40
C SER A 392 -7.44 -7.58 -10.12
N PRO A 393 -7.94 -6.48 -9.53
CA PRO A 393 -7.45 -6.00 -8.26
C PRO A 393 -7.95 -6.87 -7.10
N GLN A 394 -7.20 -6.89 -6.00
CA GLN A 394 -7.62 -7.57 -4.77
C GLN A 394 -8.83 -6.88 -4.12
N TRP A 395 -9.01 -5.57 -4.33
CA TRP A 395 -10.17 -4.83 -3.83
C TRP A 395 -10.70 -3.82 -4.86
N VAL A 396 -12.03 -3.76 -4.99
CA VAL A 396 -12.73 -2.77 -5.82
C VAL A 396 -13.60 -1.86 -4.95
N LYS A 397 -13.33 -0.56 -4.94
CA LYS A 397 -14.09 0.48 -4.24
C LYS A 397 -14.66 1.48 -5.26
N SER A 398 -15.86 1.25 -5.76
CA SER A 398 -16.43 1.97 -6.91
C SER A 398 -16.64 3.49 -6.71
N ASP A 399 -16.78 3.93 -5.46
CA ASP A 399 -16.91 5.31 -5.02
C ASP A 399 -15.60 5.92 -4.49
N PHE A 400 -14.48 5.19 -4.59
CA PHE A 400 -13.14 5.73 -4.34
C PHE A 400 -12.83 6.85 -5.35
N THR A 401 -12.20 7.93 -4.91
CA THR A 401 -11.73 9.02 -5.78
C THR A 401 -10.55 9.72 -5.12
N LEU A 402 -9.47 9.89 -5.87
CA LEU A 402 -8.36 10.75 -5.54
C LEU A 402 -8.62 12.11 -6.19
N TYR A 403 -8.59 13.17 -5.39
CA TYR A 403 -8.85 14.50 -5.94
C TYR A 403 -7.57 15.07 -6.55
N ASP A 404 -7.64 15.37 -7.85
CA ASP A 404 -6.63 16.14 -8.57
C ASP A 404 -6.21 17.37 -7.77
N GLY A 405 -4.93 17.47 -7.45
CA GLY A 405 -4.34 18.64 -6.82
C GLY A 405 -4.22 18.63 -5.29
N ILE A 406 -4.74 17.62 -4.58
CA ILE A 406 -4.65 17.53 -3.10
C ILE A 406 -4.40 16.09 -2.60
N VAL A 407 -3.54 15.34 -3.28
CA VAL A 407 -3.30 13.93 -2.93
C VAL A 407 -2.61 13.83 -1.57
N ARG A 408 -3.35 13.24 -0.64
CA ARG A 408 -2.85 12.72 0.63
C ARG A 408 -3.60 11.44 0.95
N VAL A 409 -2.88 10.35 1.07
CA VAL A 409 -3.40 9.06 1.51
C VAL A 409 -2.58 8.63 2.72
N ALA A 410 -3.21 8.05 3.73
CA ALA A 410 -2.50 7.55 4.90
C ALA A 410 -3.06 6.19 5.32
N ILE A 411 -2.21 5.39 5.95
CA ILE A 411 -2.55 4.05 6.44
C ILE A 411 -2.46 4.05 7.96
N THR A 412 -3.46 3.50 8.62
CA THR A 412 -3.41 3.15 10.05
C THR A 412 -3.87 1.72 10.25
N ASP A 413 -3.50 1.12 11.37
CA ASP A 413 -3.99 -0.18 11.87
C ASP A 413 -5.08 -0.03 12.93
N ARG A 414 -5.42 1.22 13.28
CA ARG A 414 -6.51 1.55 14.19
C ARG A 414 -7.18 2.87 13.77
N PRO A 415 -8.52 2.94 13.72
CA PRO A 415 -9.22 4.09 13.15
C PRO A 415 -9.26 5.31 14.08
N ASP A 416 -8.96 5.15 15.36
CA ASP A 416 -9.03 6.17 16.41
C ASP A 416 -7.63 6.63 16.88
N THR A 417 -6.62 6.47 16.03
CA THR A 417 -5.24 6.84 16.34
C THR A 417 -4.68 7.85 15.34
N ASN A 418 -3.77 8.69 15.82
CA ASN A 418 -2.95 9.58 14.96
C ASN A 418 -1.63 8.90 14.54
N TYR A 419 -1.53 7.58 14.71
CA TYR A 419 -0.35 6.80 14.37
C TYR A 419 -0.49 6.31 12.92
N PHE A 420 0.27 6.92 12.02
CA PHE A 420 0.28 6.55 10.61
C PHE A 420 1.42 5.58 10.32
N ILE A 421 1.10 4.43 9.73
CA ILE A 421 2.06 3.43 9.28
C ILE A 421 2.82 3.96 8.07
N ASP A 422 2.10 4.50 7.08
CA ASP A 422 2.66 5.22 5.95
C ASP A 422 1.73 6.35 5.51
N ILE A 423 2.31 7.34 4.83
CA ILE A 423 1.61 8.48 4.22
C ILE A 423 2.14 8.64 2.81
N ALA A 424 1.24 8.86 1.86
CA ALA A 424 1.55 9.25 0.50
C ALA A 424 1.05 10.67 0.21
N GLY A 425 1.97 11.54 -0.20
CA GLY A 425 1.68 12.94 -0.50
C GLY A 425 1.51 13.80 0.76
N ASN A 426 1.42 15.11 0.55
CA ASN A 426 1.33 16.11 1.62
C ASN A 426 0.03 16.93 1.57
N GLY A 427 -0.95 16.50 0.77
CA GLY A 427 -2.21 17.21 0.57
C GLY A 427 -2.12 18.38 -0.41
N SER A 428 -1.02 18.49 -1.15
CA SER A 428 -0.85 19.42 -2.28
C SER A 428 -0.99 18.68 -3.62
N TYR A 429 -0.66 19.36 -4.72
CA TYR A 429 -0.62 18.75 -6.05
C TYR A 429 0.29 17.50 -6.04
N PRO A 430 -0.10 16.40 -6.71
CA PRO A 430 0.69 15.18 -6.78
C PRO A 430 2.15 15.46 -7.10
N ALA A 431 3.06 14.81 -6.36
CA ALA A 431 4.49 15.01 -6.52
C ALA A 431 5.04 14.48 -7.86
N SER A 432 4.29 13.57 -8.50
CA SER A 432 4.65 12.84 -9.71
C SER A 432 3.40 12.21 -10.31
N GLY A 433 3.54 11.50 -11.43
CA GLY A 433 2.42 11.03 -12.23
C GLY A 433 1.96 12.11 -13.19
N GLU A 434 1.21 11.74 -14.22
CA GLU A 434 0.76 12.63 -15.29
C GLU A 434 -0.63 12.23 -15.78
N ASN A 435 -1.45 13.20 -16.18
CA ASN A 435 -2.77 12.99 -16.79
C ASN A 435 -3.02 13.90 -18.00
N ASN A 436 -1.98 14.06 -18.83
CA ASN A 436 -2.02 14.97 -19.97
C ASN A 436 -2.69 14.32 -21.19
N CYS A 437 -3.90 14.79 -21.50
CA CYS A 437 -4.69 14.32 -22.63
C CYS A 437 -4.13 14.72 -24.01
N ALA A 438 -3.31 15.77 -24.10
CA ALA A 438 -2.78 16.27 -25.38
C ALA A 438 -1.70 15.34 -25.96
N ASP A 439 -0.90 14.72 -25.09
CA ASP A 439 0.18 13.81 -25.48
C ASP A 439 -0.17 12.33 -25.22
N SER A 440 -1.41 12.05 -24.80
CA SER A 440 -1.87 10.73 -24.33
C SER A 440 -1.00 10.15 -23.20
N LEU A 441 -0.35 11.02 -22.42
CA LEU A 441 0.52 10.63 -21.32
C LEU A 441 -0.29 10.53 -20.02
N TRP A 442 -0.69 9.30 -19.70
CA TRP A 442 -1.32 8.93 -18.44
C TRP A 442 -0.34 8.06 -17.67
N ALA A 443 0.08 8.50 -16.49
CA ALA A 443 1.11 7.84 -15.73
C ALA A 443 0.81 7.89 -14.23
N SER A 444 0.94 6.75 -13.56
CA SER A 444 0.96 6.68 -12.11
C SER A 444 2.24 7.29 -11.53
N MET A 445 2.25 7.50 -10.22
CA MET A 445 3.44 7.78 -9.43
C MET A 445 3.79 6.58 -8.56
N TYR A 446 5.07 6.29 -8.43
CA TYR A 446 5.56 5.18 -7.61
C TYR A 446 6.59 5.65 -6.58
N ARG A 447 6.72 4.88 -5.49
CA ARG A 447 7.65 5.07 -4.39
C ARG A 447 9.07 4.69 -4.84
N VAL A 448 10.01 5.64 -4.79
CA VAL A 448 11.39 5.41 -5.26
C VAL A 448 12.17 4.44 -4.36
N SER A 449 11.83 4.41 -3.07
CA SER A 449 12.47 3.53 -2.09
C SER A 449 11.52 3.23 -0.92
N PRO A 450 11.42 1.97 -0.48
CA PRO A 450 10.62 1.60 0.69
C PRO A 450 10.96 2.37 1.98
N ALA A 451 12.22 2.79 2.14
CA ALA A 451 12.68 3.53 3.32
C ALA A 451 12.34 5.04 3.28
N SER A 452 11.92 5.57 2.13
CA SER A 452 11.67 7.00 1.97
C SER A 452 10.39 7.44 2.70
N ASP A 453 10.32 8.71 3.11
CA ASP A 453 9.10 9.32 3.66
C ASP A 453 8.13 9.67 2.55
N GLY A 454 7.00 8.99 2.49
CA GLY A 454 6.06 9.17 1.40
C GLY A 454 5.28 10.48 1.41
N SER A 455 5.35 11.25 2.50
CA SER A 455 4.85 12.63 2.51
C SER A 455 5.76 13.60 1.74
N SER A 456 7.02 13.21 1.50
CA SER A 456 7.98 14.03 0.76
C SER A 456 7.84 13.87 -0.76
N PRO A 457 7.76 14.97 -1.53
CA PRO A 457 7.70 14.90 -2.99
C PRO A 457 8.89 14.18 -3.64
N SER A 458 10.09 14.23 -3.05
CA SER A 458 11.28 13.56 -3.60
C SER A 458 11.22 12.02 -3.52
N SER A 459 10.28 11.47 -2.75
CA SER A 459 10.09 10.03 -2.57
C SER A 459 9.28 9.40 -3.71
N TRP A 460 8.86 10.21 -4.68
CA TRP A 460 7.99 9.81 -5.77
C TRP A 460 8.60 10.12 -7.14
N LYS A 461 8.29 9.27 -8.12
CA LYS A 461 8.60 9.49 -9.53
C LYS A 461 7.41 9.09 -10.40
N THR A 462 7.32 9.71 -11.57
CA THR A 462 6.36 9.33 -12.60
C THR A 462 6.78 8.00 -13.21
N SER A 463 5.85 7.05 -13.34
CA SER A 463 6.12 5.78 -13.99
C SER A 463 6.50 5.99 -15.46
N THR A 464 7.57 5.32 -15.89
CA THR A 464 7.94 5.22 -17.30
C THR A 464 7.51 3.89 -17.91
N VAL A 465 7.16 2.91 -17.08
CA VAL A 465 6.89 1.52 -17.46
C VAL A 465 5.39 1.28 -17.60
N THR A 466 4.99 0.34 -18.44
CA THR A 466 3.64 -0.11 -18.77
C THR A 466 3.58 -1.62 -18.52
N ILE A 467 3.18 -2.02 -17.32
CA ILE A 467 2.97 -3.43 -16.96
C ILE A 467 1.51 -3.66 -16.61
N ASN A 468 0.96 -4.81 -17.00
CA ASN A 468 -0.41 -5.23 -16.70
C ASN A 468 -1.52 -4.32 -17.28
N PHE A 469 -1.26 -3.60 -18.38
CA PHE A 469 -2.29 -2.86 -19.12
C PHE A 469 -2.89 -3.70 -20.27
N LYS A 470 -4.10 -3.34 -20.70
CA LYS A 470 -4.76 -3.95 -21.87
C LYS A 470 -3.95 -3.68 -23.14
N PRO A 471 -3.99 -4.56 -24.16
CA PRO A 471 -3.22 -4.38 -25.39
C PRO A 471 -3.47 -3.03 -26.06
N GLY A 472 -2.40 -2.36 -26.47
CA GLY A 472 -2.45 -1.08 -27.19
C GLY A 472 -2.62 0.18 -26.31
N MET A 473 -2.73 0.02 -24.98
CA MET A 473 -2.74 1.16 -24.06
C MET A 473 -1.34 1.80 -23.98
N LEU A 474 -1.30 3.13 -23.90
CA LEU A 474 -0.05 3.91 -23.77
C LEU A 474 0.20 4.37 -22.33
N ASP A 475 -0.70 4.03 -21.42
CA ASP A 475 -0.66 4.33 -20.00
C ASP A 475 0.58 3.73 -19.33
N ARG A 476 1.10 4.41 -18.32
CA ARG A 476 2.30 4.04 -17.59
C ARG A 476 1.97 3.79 -16.13
N GLY A 477 2.37 2.62 -15.64
CA GLY A 477 2.21 2.14 -14.28
C GLY A 477 2.63 0.69 -14.20
N THR A 478 2.68 0.19 -12.97
CA THR A 478 3.02 -1.20 -12.67
C THR A 478 1.97 -1.86 -11.78
N PRO A 479 0.65 -1.65 -12.00
CA PRO A 479 -0.37 -2.17 -11.10
C PRO A 479 -0.22 -3.69 -10.94
N GLY A 480 -0.07 -4.14 -9.70
CA GLY A 480 0.10 -5.53 -9.30
C GLY A 480 1.48 -6.12 -9.61
N ALA A 481 2.47 -5.32 -9.96
CA ALA A 481 3.82 -5.77 -10.33
C ALA A 481 4.90 -4.95 -9.60
N GLU A 482 6.13 -5.46 -9.59
CA GLU A 482 7.25 -4.68 -9.07
C GLU A 482 7.45 -3.39 -9.85
N THR A 483 7.68 -2.31 -9.10
CA THR A 483 8.13 -1.05 -9.67
C THR A 483 9.53 -1.25 -10.27
N ILE A 484 9.67 -1.01 -11.57
CA ILE A 484 10.94 -1.11 -12.29
C ILE A 484 11.31 0.28 -12.84
N GLN A 485 12.58 0.66 -12.73
CA GLN A 485 13.10 1.82 -13.46
C GLN A 485 13.55 1.37 -14.85
N ASN A 486 12.98 2.00 -15.89
CA ASN A 486 13.33 1.77 -17.28
C ASN A 486 13.48 3.13 -17.99
N HIS A 487 14.55 3.31 -18.75
CA HIS A 487 14.73 4.45 -19.62
C HIS A 487 13.94 4.23 -20.92
N PRO A 488 13.07 5.17 -21.33
CA PRO A 488 12.29 5.00 -22.55
C PRO A 488 13.19 4.81 -23.79
N PRO A 489 12.81 3.90 -24.71
CA PRO A 489 13.54 3.76 -25.96
C PRO A 489 13.38 5.01 -26.82
N ILE A 490 14.45 5.36 -27.54
CA ILE A 490 14.53 6.52 -28.41
C ILE A 490 14.56 6.05 -29.86
N LEU A 491 13.79 6.72 -30.72
CA LEU A 491 13.99 6.64 -32.16
C LEU A 491 14.61 7.94 -32.68
N ALA A 492 15.65 7.81 -33.50
CA ALA A 492 16.33 8.93 -34.12
C ALA A 492 16.21 8.87 -35.64
N THR A 493 16.25 10.05 -36.26
CA THR A 493 16.43 10.14 -37.71
C THR A 493 17.83 9.66 -38.07
N PRO A 494 17.99 8.81 -39.09
CA PRO A 494 19.31 8.34 -39.47
C PRO A 494 20.17 9.48 -40.06
N ASP A 495 21.43 9.58 -39.63
CA ASP A 495 22.38 10.55 -40.19
C ASP A 495 23.01 10.07 -41.50
N THR A 496 22.94 8.76 -41.76
CA THR A 496 23.68 8.08 -42.83
C THR A 496 22.80 7.70 -44.03
N PHE A 497 21.48 7.73 -43.88
CA PHE A 497 20.50 7.42 -44.93
C PHE A 497 19.18 8.16 -44.68
N ASP A 498 18.37 8.33 -45.72
CA ASP A 498 17.10 9.04 -45.63
C ASP A 498 16.06 8.26 -44.81
N LEU A 499 15.18 9.02 -44.13
CA LEU A 499 14.09 8.45 -43.33
C LEU A 499 13.11 7.61 -44.17
N PHE A 500 13.06 7.87 -45.47
CA PHE A 500 12.46 6.99 -46.48
C PHE A 500 13.15 7.17 -47.83
N TYR A 501 13.06 6.17 -48.71
CA TYR A 501 13.60 6.23 -50.08
C TYR A 501 12.84 5.27 -51.01
N PRO A 502 12.63 5.61 -52.30
CA PRO A 502 12.90 6.91 -52.92
C PRO A 502 11.90 7.99 -52.50
N ASP A 503 12.26 9.27 -52.66
CA ASP A 503 11.38 10.39 -52.28
C ASP A 503 10.12 10.49 -53.15
N THR A 504 10.16 9.92 -54.36
CA THR A 504 9.07 9.94 -55.32
C THR A 504 8.95 8.60 -56.06
N GLY A 505 7.74 8.21 -56.43
CA GLY A 505 7.49 6.99 -57.20
C GLY A 505 6.07 6.93 -57.76
N THR A 506 5.66 5.75 -58.23
CA THR A 506 4.27 5.42 -58.59
C THR A 506 3.69 4.46 -57.57
N ARG A 507 2.41 4.08 -57.73
CA ARG A 507 1.76 3.07 -56.87
C ARG A 507 2.53 1.74 -56.81
N ASP A 508 3.24 1.39 -57.89
CA ASP A 508 4.02 0.14 -57.99
C ASP A 508 5.44 0.27 -57.41
N THR A 509 5.86 1.48 -57.00
CA THR A 509 7.16 1.68 -56.35
C THR A 509 7.15 1.09 -54.94
N VAL A 510 8.22 0.37 -54.61
CA VAL A 510 8.50 -0.05 -53.23
C VAL A 510 9.29 1.07 -52.55
N PHE A 511 8.73 1.59 -51.47
CA PHE A 511 9.30 2.61 -50.62
C PHE A 511 9.82 1.98 -49.34
N ILE A 512 11.07 2.27 -48.99
CA ILE A 512 11.69 1.81 -47.76
C ILE A 512 11.59 2.95 -46.75
N PHE A 513 11.04 2.70 -45.58
CA PHE A 513 11.03 3.61 -44.44
C PHE A 513 12.02 3.13 -43.41
N ASN A 514 12.88 4.02 -42.91
CA ASN A 514 13.95 3.67 -41.99
C ASN A 514 13.94 4.53 -40.72
N VAL A 515 14.49 3.99 -39.63
CA VAL A 515 14.72 4.71 -38.38
C VAL A 515 15.85 4.04 -37.58
N ILE A 516 16.49 4.77 -36.66
CA ILE A 516 17.47 4.18 -35.73
C ILE A 516 16.81 4.04 -34.35
N TYR A 517 16.89 2.86 -33.76
CA TYR A 517 16.48 2.59 -32.39
C TYR A 517 17.68 2.58 -31.45
N SER A 518 17.57 3.25 -30.31
CA SER A 518 18.54 3.17 -29.23
C SER A 518 17.86 3.19 -27.88
N ASP A 519 18.45 2.51 -26.92
CA ASP A 519 17.97 2.34 -25.56
C ASP A 519 19.17 2.33 -24.61
N SER A 520 19.18 3.24 -23.63
CA SER A 520 20.32 3.35 -22.71
C SER A 520 20.46 2.15 -21.77
N ASP A 521 19.42 1.33 -21.63
CA ASP A 521 19.44 0.08 -20.87
C ASP A 521 19.87 -1.11 -21.75
N SER A 522 20.17 -0.87 -23.04
CA SER A 522 20.52 -1.89 -24.04
C SER A 522 19.42 -2.92 -24.29
N SER A 523 18.17 -2.56 -24.00
CA SER A 523 16.99 -3.40 -24.26
C SER A 523 16.76 -3.57 -25.76
N ALA A 524 16.29 -4.74 -26.17
CA ALA A 524 15.84 -4.95 -27.54
C ALA A 524 14.43 -4.34 -27.71
N PRO A 525 14.05 -3.85 -28.90
CA PRO A 525 12.68 -3.41 -29.12
C PRO A 525 11.72 -4.60 -29.06
N ASP A 526 10.65 -4.47 -28.29
CA ASP A 526 9.50 -5.37 -28.30
C ASP A 526 8.62 -5.11 -29.53
N SER A 527 8.41 -3.84 -29.87
CA SER A 527 7.78 -3.44 -31.13
C SER A 527 8.29 -2.11 -31.64
N VAL A 528 8.47 -2.01 -32.95
CA VAL A 528 8.66 -0.74 -33.64
C VAL A 528 7.70 -0.73 -34.83
N VAL A 529 6.84 0.28 -34.90
CA VAL A 529 5.84 0.40 -35.96
C VAL A 529 5.92 1.77 -36.63
N LEU A 530 5.68 1.79 -37.93
CA LEU A 530 5.42 2.98 -38.74
C LEU A 530 3.91 3.18 -38.78
N LEU A 531 3.48 4.40 -38.48
CA LEU A 531 2.12 4.88 -38.64
C LEU A 531 2.10 5.75 -39.91
N LEU A 532 1.45 5.29 -40.98
CA LEU A 532 1.44 5.97 -42.28
C LEU A 532 -0.01 6.18 -42.75
N ASP A 533 -0.44 7.44 -42.76
CA ASP A 533 -1.75 7.87 -43.25
C ASP A 533 -1.82 7.71 -44.79
N MET A 534 -2.47 6.64 -45.24
CA MET A 534 -2.55 6.21 -46.64
C MET A 534 -3.79 6.74 -47.36
N ASP A 535 -4.86 7.07 -46.62
CA ASP A 535 -6.11 7.59 -47.17
C ASP A 535 -6.32 9.09 -46.96
N TYR A 536 -5.41 9.75 -46.23
CA TYR A 536 -5.36 11.19 -45.98
C TYR A 536 -6.51 11.72 -45.14
N ASP A 537 -7.14 10.87 -44.32
CA ASP A 537 -8.20 11.29 -43.40
C ASP A 537 -7.66 11.86 -42.08
N GLY A 538 -6.35 11.71 -41.82
CA GLY A 538 -5.66 12.18 -40.63
C GLY A 538 -5.77 11.26 -39.41
N ILE A 539 -6.27 10.04 -39.57
CA ILE A 539 -6.49 9.03 -38.54
C ILE A 539 -5.74 7.75 -38.93
N TRP A 540 -4.85 7.26 -38.07
CA TRP A 540 -4.18 5.97 -38.33
C TRP A 540 -5.05 4.78 -37.93
N SER A 541 -5.65 4.14 -38.92
CA SER A 541 -6.40 2.89 -38.82
C SER A 541 -5.46 1.67 -38.67
N PRO A 542 -5.95 0.49 -38.22
CA PRO A 542 -5.11 -0.71 -38.13
C PRO A 542 -4.42 -1.13 -39.44
N SER A 543 -4.98 -0.76 -40.59
CA SER A 543 -4.39 -1.00 -41.92
C SER A 543 -3.19 -0.09 -42.24
N GLU A 544 -2.92 0.92 -41.40
CA GLU A 544 -1.90 1.95 -41.59
C GLU A 544 -0.74 1.82 -40.59
N ILE A 545 -0.71 0.69 -39.88
CA ILE A 545 0.33 0.36 -38.89
C ILE A 545 1.20 -0.75 -39.47
N PHE A 546 2.46 -0.43 -39.74
CA PHE A 546 3.40 -1.35 -40.38
C PHE A 546 4.55 -1.68 -39.41
N PRO A 547 4.79 -2.94 -39.04
CA PRO A 547 5.93 -3.30 -38.22
C PRO A 547 7.24 -3.08 -38.98
N LEU A 548 8.27 -2.63 -38.27
CA LEU A 548 9.63 -2.56 -38.79
C LEU A 548 10.41 -3.81 -38.44
N SER A 549 11.32 -4.17 -39.34
CA SER A 549 12.30 -5.24 -39.18
C SER A 549 13.65 -4.65 -38.78
N ILE A 550 14.37 -5.38 -37.93
CA ILE A 550 15.76 -5.05 -37.56
C ILE A 550 16.66 -5.39 -38.74
N ASP A 551 17.53 -4.47 -39.15
CA ASP A 551 18.64 -4.80 -40.04
C ASP A 551 19.66 -5.63 -39.24
N SER A 552 19.82 -6.90 -39.62
CA SER A 552 20.65 -7.88 -38.89
C SER A 552 22.15 -7.55 -38.82
N SER A 553 22.61 -6.47 -39.45
CA SER A 553 24.01 -6.05 -39.44
C SER A 553 24.34 -5.16 -38.24
N GLY A 554 25.20 -5.64 -37.33
CA GLY A 554 25.80 -4.81 -36.28
C GLY A 554 24.84 -4.31 -35.19
N ILE A 555 23.97 -5.20 -34.68
CA ILE A 555 23.00 -4.88 -33.62
C ILE A 555 23.74 -4.34 -32.38
N ASP A 556 23.42 -3.09 -32.05
CA ASP A 556 23.82 -2.41 -30.83
C ASP A 556 22.64 -1.55 -30.36
N TYR A 557 21.89 -2.05 -29.40
CA TYR A 557 20.74 -1.33 -28.87
C TYR A 557 21.15 -0.13 -28.02
N PHE A 558 22.38 -0.07 -27.52
CA PHE A 558 22.83 1.07 -26.73
C PHE A 558 23.16 2.28 -27.60
N SER A 559 23.96 2.07 -28.65
CA SER A 559 24.42 3.17 -29.51
C SER A 559 23.55 3.43 -30.74
N GLY A 560 22.74 2.45 -31.16
CA GLY A 560 21.80 2.60 -32.26
C GLY A 560 21.77 1.39 -33.19
N THR A 561 20.58 0.84 -33.43
CA THR A 561 20.32 -0.24 -34.38
C THR A 561 19.36 0.25 -35.47
N PRO A 562 19.72 0.13 -36.76
CA PRO A 562 18.85 0.51 -37.86
C PRO A 562 17.68 -0.46 -38.02
N LEU A 563 16.48 0.09 -38.23
CA LEU A 563 15.27 -0.64 -38.55
C LEU A 563 14.65 -0.11 -39.84
N TYR A 564 13.95 -0.98 -40.56
CA TYR A 564 13.28 -0.63 -41.81
C TYR A 564 11.97 -1.37 -42.04
N THR A 565 11.12 -0.82 -42.90
CA THR A 565 9.96 -1.53 -43.47
C THR A 565 9.77 -1.13 -44.93
N GLU A 566 9.21 -2.04 -45.74
CA GLU A 566 8.99 -1.84 -47.17
C GLU A 566 7.49 -1.74 -47.46
N ILE A 567 7.08 -0.65 -48.11
CA ILE A 567 5.68 -0.38 -48.43
C ILE A 567 5.52 -0.08 -49.91
N SER A 568 4.51 -0.67 -50.53
CA SER A 568 4.10 -0.38 -51.91
C SER A 568 2.58 -0.23 -51.96
N GLY A 569 2.04 0.20 -53.10
CA GLY A 569 0.59 0.36 -53.27
C GLY A 569 0.04 1.66 -52.67
N LEU A 570 0.90 2.60 -52.30
CA LEU A 570 0.52 3.90 -51.74
C LEU A 570 -0.38 4.69 -52.70
N THR A 571 -1.37 5.39 -52.13
CA THR A 571 -2.32 6.20 -52.90
C THR A 571 -1.62 7.44 -53.50
N PRO A 572 -1.87 7.79 -54.78
CA PRO A 572 -1.30 8.97 -55.40
C PRO A 572 -1.53 10.28 -54.62
N SER A 573 -0.48 11.08 -54.45
CA SER A 573 -0.52 12.36 -53.72
C SER A 573 0.63 13.28 -54.12
N ARG A 574 0.38 14.60 -54.04
CA ARG A 574 1.38 15.64 -54.34
C ARG A 574 2.36 15.91 -53.20
N THR A 575 1.97 15.60 -51.96
CA THR A 575 2.75 15.89 -50.75
C THR A 575 3.18 14.62 -50.01
N GLY A 576 2.61 13.47 -50.36
CA GLY A 576 2.77 12.21 -49.63
C GLY A 576 1.94 12.16 -48.34
N GLY A 577 1.73 10.94 -47.85
CA GLY A 577 1.02 10.65 -46.60
C GLY A 577 1.76 11.21 -45.39
N LYS A 578 1.02 11.53 -44.32
CA LYS A 578 1.66 11.84 -43.04
C LYS A 578 2.12 10.56 -42.37
N PHE A 579 3.34 10.53 -41.88
CA PHE A 579 3.84 9.39 -41.14
C PHE A 579 4.67 9.76 -39.91
N THR A 580 4.71 8.83 -38.96
CA THR A 580 5.53 8.87 -37.75
C THR A 580 5.80 7.43 -37.29
N TYR A 581 6.56 7.27 -36.21
CA TYR A 581 6.90 5.97 -35.65
C TYR A 581 6.38 5.85 -34.23
N ARG A 582 6.24 4.61 -33.77
CA ARG A 582 6.01 4.26 -32.37
C ARG A 582 6.95 3.11 -32.01
N VAL A 583 7.49 3.14 -30.79
CA VAL A 583 8.41 2.11 -30.29
C VAL A 583 8.01 1.65 -28.89
N SER A 584 8.23 0.37 -28.62
CA SER A 584 8.19 -0.27 -27.31
C SER A 584 9.43 -1.12 -27.13
N ASP A 585 10.01 -1.15 -25.94
CA ASP A 585 11.00 -2.14 -25.48
C ASP A 585 10.36 -3.26 -24.63
N GLY A 586 9.02 -3.28 -24.55
CA GLY A 586 8.23 -4.24 -23.78
C GLY A 586 7.95 -3.78 -22.36
N GLN A 587 8.62 -2.73 -21.91
CA GLN A 587 8.39 -2.08 -20.63
C GLN A 587 7.87 -0.65 -20.81
N THR A 588 8.34 0.11 -21.79
CA THR A 588 7.97 1.49 -22.06
C THR A 588 7.56 1.67 -23.51
N ILE A 589 6.44 2.36 -23.74
CA ILE A 589 6.05 2.79 -25.08
C ILE A 589 6.38 4.29 -25.28
N THR A 590 7.09 4.59 -26.37
CA THR A 590 7.34 5.95 -26.86
C THR A 590 6.47 6.17 -28.11
N PRO A 591 5.37 6.94 -28.01
CA PRO A 591 4.33 6.95 -29.04
C PRO A 591 4.66 7.76 -30.30
N PHE A 592 5.43 8.85 -30.17
CA PHE A 592 5.79 9.75 -31.28
C PHE A 592 7.23 10.31 -31.16
N PRO A 593 8.25 9.44 -31.06
CA PRO A 593 9.65 9.88 -30.90
C PRO A 593 10.15 10.71 -32.08
N VAL A 594 9.57 10.54 -33.27
CA VAL A 594 9.88 11.34 -34.46
C VAL A 594 8.66 12.19 -34.82
N PRO A 595 8.77 13.53 -34.88
CA PRO A 595 7.67 14.39 -35.30
C PRO A 595 7.11 13.97 -36.66
N ALA A 596 5.79 14.03 -36.83
CA ALA A 596 5.14 13.61 -38.06
C ALA A 596 5.71 14.35 -39.28
N LYS A 597 6.10 13.58 -40.31
CA LYS A 597 6.62 14.08 -41.59
C LYS A 597 5.68 13.71 -42.73
N SER A 598 5.89 14.31 -43.90
CA SER A 598 5.16 13.98 -45.13
C SER A 598 6.07 13.34 -46.15
N GLY A 599 5.57 12.33 -46.86
CA GLY A 599 6.27 11.64 -47.93
C GLY A 599 5.94 10.15 -47.95
N PRO A 600 6.40 9.40 -48.96
CA PRO A 600 6.94 9.84 -50.25
C PRO A 600 5.83 10.37 -51.18
N VAL A 601 6.22 11.11 -52.24
CA VAL A 601 5.28 11.62 -53.24
C VAL A 601 4.97 10.53 -54.25
N VAL A 602 3.68 10.22 -54.44
CA VAL A 602 3.23 9.15 -55.33
C VAL A 602 2.52 9.75 -56.54
N TYR A 603 3.13 9.63 -57.72
CA TYR A 603 2.55 10.05 -58.99
C TYR A 603 1.57 9.00 -59.52
N PRO A 604 0.40 9.42 -60.06
CA PRO A 604 -0.56 8.48 -60.61
C PRO A 604 -0.09 8.00 -61.98
N THR A 605 -0.37 6.75 -62.28
CA THR A 605 -0.22 6.19 -63.61
C THR A 605 -1.51 6.34 -64.41
N ALA A 606 -1.39 6.68 -65.69
CA ALA A 606 -2.49 6.70 -66.63
C ALA A 606 -2.47 5.41 -67.47
N GLY A 607 -3.62 4.74 -67.56
CA GLY A 607 -3.74 3.48 -68.25
C GLY A 607 -5.15 3.23 -68.79
N MET A 608 -5.23 2.54 -69.92
CA MET A 608 -6.50 2.07 -70.49
C MET A 608 -6.35 0.69 -71.10
N GLN A 609 -7.41 -0.10 -71.03
CA GLN A 609 -7.52 -1.38 -71.71
C GLN A 609 -8.69 -1.32 -72.70
N LEU A 610 -8.45 -1.77 -73.93
CA LEU A 610 -9.46 -1.86 -74.99
C LEU A 610 -9.87 -3.32 -75.18
N SER A 611 -11.15 -3.60 -75.46
CA SER A 611 -11.57 -4.96 -75.81
C SER A 611 -10.98 -5.43 -77.14
N HIS A 612 -10.93 -4.54 -78.13
CA HIS A 612 -10.31 -4.75 -79.44
C HIS A 612 -9.81 -3.41 -79.99
N ASP A 613 -8.82 -3.45 -80.90
CA ASP A 613 -8.14 -2.29 -81.49
C ASP A 613 -8.42 -2.11 -83.00
N VAL A 614 -9.07 -3.10 -83.62
CA VAL A 614 -9.55 -3.05 -85.00
C VAL A 614 -11.05 -3.28 -85.01
N TRP A 615 -11.76 -2.42 -85.72
CA TRP A 615 -13.19 -2.55 -85.94
C TRP A 615 -13.50 -2.52 -87.43
N ILE A 616 -14.37 -3.42 -87.88
CA ILE A 616 -14.77 -3.57 -89.28
C ILE A 616 -16.29 -3.40 -89.35
N THR A 617 -16.76 -2.44 -90.15
CA THR A 617 -18.19 -2.23 -90.40
C THR A 617 -18.74 -3.34 -91.30
N ASP A 618 -20.06 -3.56 -91.28
CA ASP A 618 -20.72 -4.25 -92.39
C ASP A 618 -20.58 -3.42 -93.69
N THR A 619 -20.92 -4.01 -94.85
CA THR A 619 -20.95 -3.26 -96.12
C THR A 619 -21.98 -2.13 -96.03
N LEU A 620 -21.51 -0.88 -96.10
CA LEU A 620 -22.36 0.31 -96.05
C LEU A 620 -22.97 0.55 -97.45
N HIS A 621 -24.30 0.74 -97.51
CA HIS A 621 -25.03 0.93 -98.77
C HIS A 621 -25.51 2.39 -98.94
N TRP A 622 -25.54 2.87 -100.19
CA TRP A 622 -25.80 4.26 -100.62
C TRP A 622 -27.15 4.91 -100.21
N PHE A 623 -27.98 4.26 -99.37
CA PHE A 623 -29.33 4.75 -99.02
C PHE A 623 -29.51 5.17 -97.55
N GLN A 624 -28.44 5.10 -96.73
CA GLN A 624 -28.46 5.61 -95.36
C GLN A 624 -27.35 6.65 -95.17
N ASP A 625 -27.74 7.87 -94.77
CA ASP A 625 -26.80 8.99 -94.61
C ASP A 625 -25.97 8.90 -93.31
N LYS A 626 -26.43 8.10 -92.33
CA LYS A 626 -25.80 7.93 -91.02
C LYS A 626 -25.72 6.46 -90.63
N TYR A 627 -24.58 6.05 -90.10
CA TYR A 627 -24.35 4.69 -89.63
C TYR A 627 -23.70 4.69 -88.25
N THR A 628 -24.39 4.11 -87.27
CA THR A 628 -23.82 3.83 -85.95
C THR A 628 -23.16 2.46 -86.00
N ILE A 629 -22.01 2.33 -85.35
CA ILE A 629 -21.27 1.06 -85.31
C ILE A 629 -22.14 -0.07 -84.71
N SER A 630 -21.98 -1.30 -85.19
CA SER A 630 -22.79 -2.46 -84.79
C SER A 630 -22.43 -3.05 -83.42
N SER A 631 -21.20 -2.81 -82.94
CA SER A 631 -20.72 -3.25 -81.63
C SER A 631 -19.78 -2.22 -81.02
N PRO A 632 -19.80 -2.03 -79.68
CA PRO A 632 -18.96 -1.04 -79.03
C PRO A 632 -17.52 -1.53 -78.85
N ILE A 633 -16.60 -0.57 -78.74
CA ILE A 633 -15.27 -0.81 -78.18
C ILE A 633 -15.38 -0.60 -76.67
N GLN A 634 -15.10 -1.64 -75.89
CA GLN A 634 -15.09 -1.50 -74.43
C GLN A 634 -13.78 -0.86 -74.00
N ILE A 635 -13.86 0.19 -73.20
CA ILE A 635 -12.71 0.93 -72.68
C ILE A 635 -12.77 0.84 -71.17
N ARG A 636 -11.78 0.19 -70.57
CA ARG A 636 -11.61 0.12 -69.11
C ARG A 636 -10.54 1.09 -68.66
N ASN A 637 -10.85 1.91 -67.67
CA ASN A 637 -9.83 2.72 -66.99
C ASN A 637 -9.00 1.81 -66.07
N VAL A 638 -7.71 1.66 -66.36
CA VAL A 638 -6.75 0.94 -65.51
C VAL A 638 -5.74 1.89 -64.86
N SER A 639 -6.04 3.19 -64.87
CA SER A 639 -5.28 4.23 -64.17
C SER A 639 -5.48 4.17 -62.66
N ASP A 640 -4.59 4.82 -61.91
CA ASP A 640 -4.69 4.93 -60.44
C ASP A 640 -5.80 5.87 -59.95
N LEU A 641 -6.26 6.77 -60.81
CA LEU A 641 -7.27 7.78 -60.52
C LEU A 641 -8.33 7.78 -61.63
N PRO A 642 -9.47 8.47 -61.41
CA PRO A 642 -10.43 8.70 -62.48
C PRO A 642 -9.78 9.31 -63.73
N ALA A 643 -10.12 8.76 -64.89
CA ALA A 643 -9.54 9.12 -66.16
C ALA A 643 -10.53 9.88 -67.05
N ILE A 644 -10.00 10.86 -67.76
CA ILE A 644 -10.66 11.61 -68.82
C ILE A 644 -10.17 11.07 -70.16
N PHE A 645 -11.08 10.61 -71.01
CA PHE A 645 -10.73 10.18 -72.36
C PHE A 645 -10.89 11.33 -73.36
N LYS A 646 -10.05 11.35 -74.38
CA LYS A 646 -10.15 12.27 -75.51
C LYS A 646 -9.96 11.54 -76.83
N LEU A 647 -10.64 11.96 -77.88
CA LEU A 647 -10.50 11.38 -79.21
C LEU A 647 -10.10 12.41 -80.26
N ARG A 648 -9.41 11.96 -81.29
CA ARG A 648 -9.27 12.66 -82.57
C ARG A 648 -9.09 11.65 -83.68
N ILE A 649 -9.30 12.08 -84.92
CA ILE A 649 -8.80 11.30 -86.06
C ILE A 649 -7.28 11.45 -86.07
N PHE A 650 -6.57 10.35 -86.20
CA PHE A 650 -5.12 10.34 -86.30
C PHE A 650 -4.67 10.24 -87.74
N GLU A 651 -5.36 9.38 -88.51
CA GLU A 651 -5.07 9.10 -89.90
C GLU A 651 -6.39 8.80 -90.61
N GLU A 652 -6.50 9.27 -91.84
CA GLU A 652 -7.60 9.02 -92.75
C GLU A 652 -7.04 8.72 -94.15
N ASP A 653 -7.78 7.92 -94.92
CA ASP A 653 -7.36 7.51 -96.25
C ASP A 653 -7.41 8.66 -97.25
N THR A 654 -6.26 9.29 -97.47
CA THR A 654 -6.06 10.32 -98.49
C THR A 654 -5.51 9.69 -99.77
N PHE A 655 -6.13 10.00 -100.90
CA PHE A 655 -5.74 9.52 -102.23
C PHE A 655 -5.67 10.71 -103.19
N GLU A 656 -4.49 10.98 -103.73
CA GLU A 656 -4.30 12.02 -104.73
C GLU A 656 -5.22 11.77 -105.94
N TYR A 657 -5.92 12.81 -106.41
CA TYR A 657 -6.85 12.76 -107.55
C TYR A 657 -8.17 11.98 -107.35
N ASP A 658 -8.49 11.56 -106.12
CA ASP A 658 -9.72 10.83 -105.78
C ASP A 658 -10.80 11.76 -105.18
N CYS A 659 -11.24 12.75 -105.96
CA CYS A 659 -12.16 13.81 -105.52
C CYS A 659 -13.02 14.36 -106.68
N CYS A 660 -14.05 15.17 -106.38
CA CYS A 660 -15.01 15.68 -107.38
C CYS A 660 -14.49 16.83 -108.26
N TYR A 661 -13.27 17.29 -108.02
CA TYR A 661 -12.61 18.32 -108.82
C TYR A 661 -11.28 17.78 -109.38
N PRO A 662 -10.91 18.13 -110.62
CA PRO A 662 -9.59 17.82 -111.12
C PRO A 662 -8.53 18.59 -110.31
N TYR A 663 -7.51 17.88 -109.81
CA TYR A 663 -6.36 18.39 -109.01
C TYR A 663 -6.66 18.80 -107.55
N CYS A 664 -7.39 17.98 -106.78
CA CYS A 664 -7.41 18.07 -105.30
C CYS A 664 -6.67 16.91 -104.63
N GLU A 665 -6.21 17.15 -103.40
CA GLU A 665 -6.05 16.09 -102.41
C GLU A 665 -7.42 15.44 -102.24
N GLY A 666 -7.57 14.22 -102.75
CA GLY A 666 -8.80 13.44 -102.66
C GLY A 666 -8.71 12.37 -101.58
N GLY A 667 -9.71 11.51 -101.52
CA GLY A 667 -9.86 10.46 -100.51
C GLY A 667 -10.97 10.75 -99.51
N TRP A 668 -11.11 9.87 -98.50
CA TRP A 668 -12.10 10.03 -97.43
C TRP A 668 -11.55 11.01 -96.40
N ILE A 669 -12.05 12.25 -96.46
CA ILE A 669 -11.58 13.35 -95.62
C ILE A 669 -12.66 13.70 -94.62
N SER A 670 -12.28 13.81 -93.35
CA SER A 670 -13.20 14.25 -92.30
C SER A 670 -13.55 15.73 -92.43
N THR A 671 -14.81 16.06 -92.26
CA THR A 671 -15.31 17.43 -92.11
C THR A 671 -16.19 17.53 -90.87
N CYS A 672 -16.40 18.74 -90.38
CA CYS A 672 -17.44 19.03 -89.37
C CYS A 672 -18.58 19.87 -89.94
N ASP A 673 -18.47 20.33 -91.19
CA ASP A 673 -19.55 21.05 -91.85
C ASP A 673 -20.42 20.05 -92.63
N SER A 674 -21.64 19.84 -92.13
CA SER A 674 -22.60 18.94 -92.78
C SER A 674 -22.97 19.33 -94.21
N SER A 675 -22.75 20.59 -94.62
CA SER A 675 -22.93 21.04 -96.00
C SER A 675 -21.82 20.56 -96.94
N GLU A 676 -20.68 20.11 -96.40
CA GLU A 676 -19.55 19.61 -97.17
C GLU A 676 -19.59 18.10 -97.44
N LEU A 677 -20.61 17.39 -96.96
CA LEU A 677 -20.78 15.94 -97.15
C LEU A 677 -21.04 15.50 -98.60
N ASP A 678 -21.07 16.41 -99.57
CA ASP A 678 -21.46 16.11 -100.95
C ASP A 678 -20.40 15.35 -101.78
N CYS A 679 -19.12 15.32 -101.35
CA CYS A 679 -18.05 14.67 -102.13
C CYS A 679 -16.92 14.06 -101.29
N ASN A 680 -16.88 12.73 -101.16
CA ASN A 680 -15.82 11.97 -100.47
C ASN A 680 -15.48 12.47 -99.05
N LYS A 681 -16.33 13.30 -98.45
CA LYS A 681 -16.17 13.83 -97.10
C LYS A 681 -17.14 13.14 -96.16
N TYR A 682 -16.65 12.76 -94.98
CA TYR A 682 -17.45 12.13 -93.95
C TYR A 682 -17.41 12.98 -92.67
N MET A 683 -18.42 12.84 -91.81
CA MET A 683 -18.34 13.33 -90.43
C MET A 683 -18.28 12.13 -89.51
N LEU A 684 -17.40 12.15 -88.51
CA LEU A 684 -17.30 11.08 -87.51
C LEU A 684 -17.52 11.68 -86.13
N SER A 685 -18.49 11.16 -85.40
CA SER A 685 -18.75 11.50 -84.00
C SER A 685 -18.66 10.24 -83.14
N ALA A 686 -18.52 10.44 -81.83
CA ALA A 686 -18.35 9.37 -80.85
C ALA A 686 -19.22 9.62 -79.61
N ILE A 687 -19.50 8.56 -78.85
CA ILE A 687 -20.11 8.65 -77.52
C ILE A 687 -19.64 7.49 -76.64
N PHE A 688 -19.50 7.74 -75.35
CA PHE A 688 -19.16 6.71 -74.36
C PHE A 688 -20.36 6.44 -73.47
N LEU A 689 -20.90 5.24 -73.50
CA LEU A 689 -22.10 4.86 -72.76
C LEU A 689 -21.79 3.79 -71.70
N PRO A 690 -22.63 3.65 -70.65
CA PRO A 690 -22.56 2.51 -69.74
C PRO A 690 -22.75 1.18 -70.45
N GLU A 691 -22.29 0.10 -69.81
CA GLU A 691 -22.51 -1.26 -70.29
C GLU A 691 -24.00 -1.56 -70.49
N GLY A 692 -24.34 -2.31 -71.56
CA GLY A 692 -25.71 -2.67 -71.90
C GLY A 692 -26.54 -1.58 -72.61
N THR A 693 -26.00 -0.38 -72.79
CA THR A 693 -26.71 0.70 -73.51
C THR A 693 -26.37 0.65 -75.01
N ILE A 694 -27.39 0.52 -75.86
CA ILE A 694 -27.27 0.60 -77.32
C ILE A 694 -27.68 2.03 -77.74
N PRO A 695 -26.80 2.80 -78.42
CA PRO A 695 -27.13 4.15 -78.84
C PRO A 695 -28.16 4.14 -79.97
N VAL A 696 -29.12 5.07 -79.90
CA VAL A 696 -29.84 5.55 -81.08
C VAL A 696 -29.12 6.77 -81.65
N PRO A 697 -29.21 7.09 -82.96
CA PRO A 697 -28.52 8.24 -83.55
C PRO A 697 -28.72 9.55 -82.77
N ALA A 698 -29.93 9.79 -82.25
CA ALA A 698 -30.24 10.98 -81.45
C ALA A 698 -29.49 11.11 -80.12
N LEU A 699 -28.80 10.06 -79.66
CA LEU A 699 -27.95 10.14 -78.47
C LEU A 699 -26.62 10.82 -78.74
N PHE A 700 -26.13 10.83 -80.00
CA PHE A 700 -24.95 11.59 -80.40
C PHE A 700 -25.27 13.10 -80.41
N ASN A 701 -24.26 13.94 -80.20
CA ASN A 701 -24.45 15.39 -80.07
C ASN A 701 -24.46 16.09 -81.44
N GLU A 702 -25.40 15.69 -82.30
CA GLU A 702 -25.40 16.00 -83.73
C GLU A 702 -25.64 17.49 -84.08
N TYR A 703 -25.69 18.41 -83.10
CA TYR A 703 -25.95 19.84 -83.29
C TYR A 703 -24.66 20.67 -83.19
N GLY A 704 -24.02 20.92 -84.33
CA GLY A 704 -22.86 21.82 -84.45
C GLY A 704 -21.52 21.09 -84.60
N ASN A 705 -20.41 21.85 -84.56
CA ASN A 705 -19.07 21.31 -84.83
C ASN A 705 -18.40 20.73 -83.57
N GLU A 706 -19.10 20.62 -82.44
CA GLU A 706 -18.50 20.29 -81.14
C GLU A 706 -18.20 18.79 -80.95
N ASP A 707 -18.90 17.90 -81.66
CA ASP A 707 -18.81 16.44 -81.50
C ASP A 707 -18.08 15.74 -82.66
N CYS A 708 -17.81 16.48 -83.72
CA CYS A 708 -17.16 15.97 -84.91
C CYS A 708 -15.63 15.83 -84.73
N LEU A 709 -15.12 14.61 -84.83
CA LEU A 709 -13.69 14.32 -84.80
C LEU A 709 -12.98 14.84 -86.06
N THR A 710 -11.82 15.46 -85.86
CA THR A 710 -10.92 15.91 -86.95
C THR A 710 -9.47 15.54 -86.63
N PRO A 711 -8.54 15.68 -87.59
CA PRO A 711 -7.11 15.45 -87.35
C PRO A 711 -6.44 16.48 -86.44
N ILE A 712 -7.07 17.66 -86.26
CA ILE A 712 -6.41 18.84 -85.68
C ILE A 712 -6.32 18.76 -84.15
N ASN A 713 -7.46 18.63 -83.46
CA ASN A 713 -7.54 18.75 -82.01
C ASN A 713 -8.19 17.53 -81.35
N PHE A 714 -7.69 17.15 -80.17
CA PHE A 714 -8.39 16.21 -79.30
C PHE A 714 -9.66 16.82 -78.74
N ARG A 715 -10.76 16.09 -78.89
CA ARG A 715 -12.03 16.38 -78.23
C ARG A 715 -12.13 15.60 -76.94
N THR A 716 -12.46 16.30 -75.86
CA THR A 716 -12.60 15.69 -74.54
C THR A 716 -13.94 14.97 -74.47
N ALA A 717 -13.97 13.76 -73.93
CA ALA A 717 -15.17 12.96 -73.83
C ALA A 717 -16.08 13.43 -72.70
N ARG A 718 -16.64 14.62 -72.86
CA ARG A 718 -17.62 15.24 -71.97
C ARG A 718 -18.99 15.20 -72.59
N ALA A 719 -20.02 15.17 -71.76
CA ALA A 719 -21.39 15.01 -72.22
C ALA A 719 -21.96 16.19 -73.02
N ASP A 720 -21.24 17.32 -73.12
CA ASP A 720 -21.53 18.46 -74.01
C ASP A 720 -20.72 18.42 -75.32
N THR A 721 -19.69 17.57 -75.37
CA THR A 721 -18.80 17.38 -76.51
C THR A 721 -19.21 16.12 -77.28
N PHE A 722 -19.48 15.02 -76.57
CA PHE A 722 -19.99 13.78 -77.13
C PHE A 722 -21.32 13.42 -76.45
N GLY A 723 -22.35 13.27 -77.24
CA GLY A 723 -23.69 12.91 -76.79
C GLY A 723 -24.53 14.04 -76.18
N VAL A 724 -25.83 13.80 -76.02
CA VAL A 724 -26.78 14.81 -75.48
C VAL A 724 -26.84 14.71 -73.95
N SER A 725 -26.86 15.84 -73.24
CA SER A 725 -27.26 15.99 -71.82
C SER A 725 -26.83 14.86 -70.87
N GLY A 726 -25.54 14.75 -70.56
CA GLY A 726 -25.04 13.85 -69.48
C GLY A 726 -24.84 12.38 -69.88
N ASN A 727 -25.05 12.01 -71.15
CA ASN A 727 -24.96 10.62 -71.57
C ASN A 727 -23.51 10.11 -71.76
N CYS A 728 -22.51 10.98 -71.89
CA CYS A 728 -21.12 10.54 -72.00
C CYS A 728 -20.47 10.32 -70.63
N ILE A 729 -20.06 9.08 -70.34
CA ILE A 729 -19.52 8.70 -69.02
C ILE A 729 -17.98 8.69 -68.92
N ALA A 730 -17.28 9.07 -69.99
CA ALA A 730 -15.82 9.01 -70.07
C ALA A 730 -15.11 10.31 -69.63
N GLU A 731 -15.87 11.28 -69.14
CA GLU A 731 -15.34 12.53 -68.59
C GLU A 731 -14.72 12.38 -67.21
N ASN A 732 -15.04 11.31 -66.50
CA ASN A 732 -14.48 11.02 -65.19
C ASN A 732 -14.63 9.52 -64.86
N LEU A 733 -14.13 8.67 -65.74
CA LEU A 733 -14.33 7.22 -65.60
C LEU A 733 -13.50 6.72 -64.42
N GLY A 734 -14.16 6.24 -63.36
CA GLY A 734 -13.50 5.75 -62.15
C GLY A 734 -12.49 4.62 -62.38
N GLN A 735 -11.55 4.42 -61.46
CA GLN A 735 -10.57 3.33 -61.55
C GLN A 735 -11.30 1.98 -61.68
N GLY A 736 -10.89 1.16 -62.64
CA GLY A 736 -11.48 -0.15 -62.93
C GLY A 736 -12.81 -0.12 -63.68
N HIS A 737 -13.47 1.04 -63.79
CA HIS A 737 -14.75 1.18 -64.49
C HIS A 737 -14.59 1.06 -66.00
N LEU A 738 -15.69 0.68 -66.67
CA LEU A 738 -15.74 0.42 -68.11
C LEU A 738 -16.75 1.36 -68.77
N ALA A 739 -16.43 1.79 -69.99
CA ALA A 739 -17.33 2.53 -70.87
C ALA A 739 -17.34 1.91 -72.27
N ASN A 740 -18.52 1.87 -72.90
CA ASN A 740 -18.70 1.43 -74.28
C ASN A 740 -18.56 2.62 -75.22
N LEU A 741 -17.47 2.67 -75.98
CA LEU A 741 -17.25 3.66 -77.03
C LEU A 741 -17.98 3.23 -78.30
N TRP A 742 -18.89 4.10 -78.72
CA TRP A 742 -19.63 3.98 -79.97
C TRP A 742 -19.24 5.12 -80.91
N PHE A 743 -19.20 4.84 -82.21
CA PHE A 743 -19.05 5.86 -83.25
C PHE A 743 -20.33 5.95 -84.09
N ILE A 744 -20.58 7.14 -84.62
CA ILE A 744 -21.51 7.34 -85.73
C ILE A 744 -20.77 8.04 -86.86
N ILE A 745 -20.91 7.49 -88.06
CA ILE A 745 -20.34 8.07 -89.26
C ILE A 745 -21.46 8.58 -90.17
N TYR A 746 -21.27 9.79 -90.68
CA TYR A 746 -22.09 10.40 -91.70
C TYR A 746 -21.38 10.20 -93.01
N LEU A 747 -22.00 9.45 -93.89
CA LEU A 747 -21.39 9.07 -95.15
C LEU A 747 -21.44 10.24 -96.14
N PRO A 748 -20.45 10.34 -97.06
CA PRO A 748 -20.57 11.25 -98.17
C PRO A 748 -21.82 10.94 -98.99
N ARG A 749 -22.59 11.97 -99.38
CA ARG A 749 -23.76 11.81 -100.26
C ARG A 749 -23.37 11.26 -101.63
N ILE A 750 -22.16 11.58 -102.08
CA ILE A 750 -21.59 11.04 -103.31
C ILE A 750 -20.13 10.66 -103.06
N SER A 751 -19.77 9.44 -103.46
CA SER A 751 -18.38 8.99 -103.51
C SER A 751 -17.87 8.96 -104.96
N TYR A 752 -16.69 9.49 -105.23
CA TYR A 752 -16.08 9.58 -106.57
C TYR A 752 -14.66 8.99 -106.62
N GLY A 753 -14.33 8.45 -107.78
CA GLY A 753 -12.97 8.10 -108.19
C GLY A 753 -12.61 6.62 -108.03
N VAL A 754 -11.33 6.27 -108.19
CA VAL A 754 -10.87 4.88 -108.43
C VAL A 754 -10.89 4.01 -107.17
N ASN A 755 -10.88 4.60 -105.97
CA ASN A 755 -10.93 3.84 -104.72
C ASN A 755 -12.33 3.82 -104.08
N MET A 756 -13.37 4.38 -104.70
CA MET A 756 -14.72 4.48 -104.13
C MET A 756 -15.37 3.13 -103.71
N ASN A 757 -14.87 2.01 -104.25
CA ASN A 757 -15.34 0.65 -103.95
C ASN A 757 -14.34 -0.16 -103.10
N ARG A 758 -13.31 0.48 -102.54
CA ARG A 758 -12.33 -0.18 -101.66
C ARG A 758 -12.74 0.02 -100.19
N ALA A 759 -12.19 -0.83 -99.32
CA ALA A 759 -12.28 -0.60 -97.89
C ALA A 759 -11.45 0.63 -97.52
N HIS A 760 -12.07 1.58 -96.83
CA HIS A 760 -11.41 2.76 -96.30
C HIS A 760 -11.07 2.56 -94.82
N LYS A 761 -9.90 3.05 -94.40
CA LYS A 761 -9.42 3.01 -93.02
C LYS A 761 -9.46 4.40 -92.40
N ILE A 762 -10.00 4.46 -91.18
CA ILE A 762 -9.93 5.63 -90.32
C ILE A 762 -9.25 5.18 -89.02
N THR A 763 -8.11 5.77 -88.69
CA THR A 763 -7.42 5.51 -87.42
C THR A 763 -7.83 6.59 -86.43
N VAL A 764 -8.53 6.20 -85.37
CA VAL A 764 -8.89 7.12 -84.27
C VAL A 764 -7.86 6.98 -83.15
N GLN A 765 -7.28 8.10 -82.72
CA GLN A 765 -6.40 8.12 -81.55
C GLN A 765 -7.21 8.46 -80.29
N ILE A 766 -7.07 7.60 -79.29
CA ILE A 766 -7.64 7.79 -77.96
C ILE A 766 -6.52 8.23 -77.02
N LYS A 767 -6.77 9.28 -76.24
CA LYS A 767 -5.85 9.77 -75.21
C LYS A 767 -6.52 9.66 -73.84
N CYS A 768 -5.93 8.84 -72.96
CA CYS A 768 -6.28 8.77 -71.55
C CYS A 768 -5.53 9.85 -70.78
N VAL A 769 -6.23 10.63 -69.95
CA VAL A 769 -5.66 11.70 -69.14
C VAL A 769 -6.12 11.51 -67.70
N VAL A 770 -5.16 11.40 -66.80
CA VAL A 770 -5.41 11.43 -65.36
C VAL A 770 -5.04 12.81 -64.83
N ILE A 771 -5.89 13.38 -63.99
CA ILE A 771 -5.61 14.64 -63.31
C ILE A 771 -5.39 14.34 -61.84
N LEU A 772 -4.23 14.76 -61.34
CA LEU A 772 -3.97 14.79 -59.90
C LEU A 772 -4.92 15.80 -59.24
N PRO A 773 -5.72 15.39 -58.24
CA PRO A 773 -6.49 16.32 -57.43
C PRO A 773 -5.62 17.45 -56.83
#